data_AF-A0A7Z0D687-F1
#
_entry.id   AF-A0A7Z0D687-F1
#
_cell.length_a   1.000
_cell.length_b   1.000
_cell.length_c   1.000
_cell.angle_alpha   90.00
_cell.angle_beta   90.00
_cell.angle_gamma   90.00
#
_symmetry.space_group_name_H-M   'P 1'
#
loop_
_entity.id
_entity.type
_entity.pdbx_description
1 polymer ?
#
loop_
_entity_poly.entity_id
_entity_poly.type
_entity_poly.pdbx_seq_one_letter_code
_entity_poly.pdbx_strand_id
1 'polypeptide(L)'
;MSPTLVATELVWRHIRSSRWFSGRSGRLVNIVALPWLSGRPLWVRTELAEVELDDGSVHQYQVVLAYRPAWGAPEGALGVIEHPELGRVAVFDATADREALGVLLDRLISGGEVRDGGHLLRFRTFGALRPGLAVRPVAGEQSNTSLLVGGDYLLKIFRRLQPGPSVDIEVLRALPAGPGSPTVDLRGVVEAEWPGEDADDQPGRADLAMITDQVPAATDGATHDGWELAVAAAREGADFTGPAAELGTTLRRLHAALAEAFGTSEVAGDVFAGRLRHEFTRASREVAQLEAYLPHAERLLEPVAAQDRVPTQRIHGDFHLGQALRTADGWKIIDFEGEPLRAIDERRAPDSVWRDAAGVLRSLDYAGATARRAGADEAATTAWVREAQRAFIDAYAPERDEAGEQLLAAGAATKAAYEAAYETRHRPDWLPIPLAALAALAGTGTTPDPPAPDAPPPDAPPSDAPAPDAPAPDAPAPDSDPSAAERPVDQTRFGGLAGWDLEGFHSGGDTEAWKRLGSHVLTVPGPDGPVSGTRFAVWAPQARAVSVAGDFNGWAGTPLELMPGTGVWAGFVPGVGVGALYKFQILTRDGEWLEKADPMARYAEQPPATASIVWESGYEWRDEEWLARRARSEPRVEPISIYEVHLGSWRGAKGYRELADELIEYVTWQGYTHVEFLPLAQHPFAPSWGYQVTGYFAPQSTMGDPDDLRYLIDRLHAAGIGVLLDWVPGHFPKDAWALGRFDGSALYEHADPRQGEHTDWGTYIFNFGRNEVKSFLVSNALYWIEEFHIDGLRVDAVASMLYLDYSRNEGEWVPNQYGGRENLEAIDFLRYVNTHLHDRVPGIMTIAEESTSFPGVTRPAAEGGLGFTFKWNMGWMNDTLSYLGREPIHRQYHHHDMTFSMVYAWSENFILPISHDEVVHGKGSMINKVPGDDWQKFATLRAYYAFMWSHPGKQLLFMGQEFGQRPEFDESVPPEWWVSDLWGHNGLQQLVRDLNRTYRDNPALWSIDNAPSGFAWIDADDSGGNAFSFLRFGANGEQLAAVINFSPEPREDLRIGLPAEGTWREVLNTDAEFYDGTGRFGNSGQVIARPVPHGNFPASASIVLPPLAALWFVHDPHGPVDDLG
;
A
#
# COMPACT_ATOMS: atom_id res chain seq x y z
N MET A 1 -3.08 31.26 -26.10
CA MET A 1 -3.59 31.64 -24.76
C MET A 1 -2.57 32.58 -24.14
N SER A 2 -2.98 33.59 -23.36
CA SER A 2 -1.99 34.45 -22.70
C SER A 2 -1.17 33.62 -21.70
N PRO A 3 0.10 33.96 -21.44
CA PRO A 3 0.93 33.30 -20.42
C PRO A 3 0.27 33.22 -19.03
N THR A 4 -0.60 34.19 -18.71
CA THR A 4 -1.39 34.25 -17.47
C THR A 4 -2.40 33.09 -17.36
N LEU A 5 -3.02 32.65 -18.46
CA LEU A 5 -3.99 31.54 -18.47
C LEU A 5 -3.35 30.18 -18.18
N VAL A 6 -2.07 29.99 -18.51
CA VAL A 6 -1.39 28.69 -18.34
C VAL A 6 -1.01 28.43 -16.88
N ALA A 7 -0.62 29.47 -16.13
CA ALA A 7 -0.37 29.36 -14.70
C ALA A 7 -1.67 29.09 -13.91
N THR A 8 -2.77 29.72 -14.31
CA THR A 8 -4.10 29.55 -13.72
C THR A 8 -4.62 28.11 -13.85
N GLU A 9 -4.48 27.49 -15.02
CA GLU A 9 -4.90 26.10 -15.24
C GLU A 9 -4.07 25.11 -14.42
N LEU A 10 -2.75 25.35 -14.29
CA LEU A 10 -1.88 24.52 -13.46
C LEU A 10 -2.24 24.60 -11.97
N VAL A 11 -2.49 25.81 -11.47
CA VAL A 11 -2.95 26.03 -10.09
C VAL A 11 -4.28 25.32 -9.86
N TRP A 12 -5.22 25.46 -10.78
CA TRP A 12 -6.53 24.82 -10.67
C TRP A 12 -6.46 23.30 -10.68
N ARG A 13 -5.69 22.74 -11.62
CA ARG A 13 -5.45 21.29 -11.70
C ARG A 13 -4.84 20.77 -10.40
N HIS A 14 -3.86 21.47 -9.85
CA HIS A 14 -3.21 21.10 -8.59
C HIS A 14 -4.20 21.14 -7.42
N ILE A 15 -4.99 22.22 -7.27
CA ILE A 15 -6.03 22.33 -6.23
C ILE A 15 -7.00 21.14 -6.32
N ARG A 16 -7.54 20.85 -7.51
CA ARG A 16 -8.49 19.74 -7.71
C ARG A 16 -7.92 18.36 -7.38
N SER A 17 -6.63 18.15 -7.66
CA SER A 17 -5.95 16.88 -7.35
C SER A 17 -5.48 16.77 -5.91
N SER A 18 -5.56 17.86 -5.13
CA SER A 18 -5.01 17.92 -3.79
C SER A 18 -5.99 17.38 -2.75
N ARG A 19 -5.46 16.54 -1.84
CA ARG A 19 -6.25 15.89 -0.77
C ARG A 19 -6.97 16.87 0.16
N TRP A 20 -6.45 18.09 0.31
CA TRP A 20 -7.00 19.15 1.17
C TRP A 20 -8.12 19.97 0.51
N PHE A 21 -8.45 19.73 -0.75
CA PHE A 21 -9.53 20.42 -1.43
C PHE A 21 -10.88 19.77 -1.05
N SER A 22 -11.70 20.49 -0.29
CA SER A 22 -12.97 19.97 0.24
C SER A 22 -14.12 19.96 -0.79
N GLY A 23 -13.92 20.52 -1.98
CA GLY A 23 -14.93 20.58 -3.03
C GLY A 23 -14.87 19.34 -3.92
N ARG A 24 -15.94 18.54 -3.99
CA ARG A 24 -16.03 17.43 -4.96
C ARG A 24 -16.07 17.92 -6.42
N SER A 25 -16.48 19.17 -6.62
CA SER A 25 -16.55 19.86 -7.91
C SER A 25 -16.70 21.38 -7.73
N GLY A 26 -16.22 22.15 -8.69
CA GLY A 26 -16.27 23.62 -8.68
C GLY A 26 -15.52 24.23 -9.86
N ARG A 27 -15.32 25.56 -9.83
CA ARG A 27 -14.53 26.29 -10.82
C ARG A 27 -13.65 27.35 -10.16
N LEU A 28 -12.44 27.52 -10.69
CA LEU A 28 -11.59 28.64 -10.32
C LEU A 28 -12.17 29.94 -10.89
N VAL A 29 -12.40 30.92 -10.02
CA VAL A 29 -12.98 32.23 -10.34
C VAL A 29 -11.90 33.28 -10.47
N ASN A 30 -10.94 33.30 -9.54
CA ASN A 30 -9.91 34.33 -9.48
C ASN A 30 -8.59 33.77 -8.91
N ILE A 31 -7.46 34.40 -9.25
CA ILE A 31 -6.17 34.17 -8.60
C ILE A 31 -5.51 35.51 -8.27
N VAL A 32 -5.10 35.65 -7.01
CA VAL A 32 -4.29 36.77 -6.53
C VAL A 32 -2.88 36.29 -6.22
N ALA A 33 -1.90 36.77 -6.99
CA ALA A 33 -0.48 36.50 -6.75
C ALA A 33 0.06 37.41 -5.65
N LEU A 34 0.65 36.82 -4.61
CA LEU A 34 1.33 37.57 -3.53
C LEU A 34 2.80 37.84 -3.89
N PRO A 35 3.46 38.79 -3.21
CA PRO A 35 4.84 39.19 -3.52
C PRO A 35 5.83 38.02 -3.53
N TRP A 36 6.83 38.09 -4.41
CA TRP A 36 7.92 37.14 -4.48
C TRP A 36 8.75 37.11 -3.17
N LEU A 37 8.96 35.92 -2.63
CA LEU A 37 9.78 35.71 -1.42
C LEU A 37 11.28 35.59 -1.74
N SER A 38 11.62 35.14 -2.94
CA SER A 38 12.98 34.91 -3.42
C SER A 38 13.13 35.22 -4.91
N GLY A 39 14.39 35.23 -5.37
CA GLY A 39 14.79 35.48 -6.76
C GLY A 39 15.59 34.33 -7.36
N ARG A 40 16.15 34.56 -8.55
CA ARG A 40 16.96 33.56 -9.29
C ARG A 40 18.05 32.92 -8.40
N PRO A 41 18.25 31.58 -8.42
CA PRO A 41 17.66 30.60 -9.35
C PRO A 41 16.32 29.99 -8.92
N LEU A 42 15.80 30.31 -7.74
CA LEU A 42 14.57 29.73 -7.18
C LEU A 42 13.62 30.84 -6.75
N TRP A 43 12.54 31.04 -7.50
CA TRP A 43 11.51 32.00 -7.14
C TRP A 43 10.39 31.29 -6.38
N VAL A 44 10.04 31.79 -5.20
CA VAL A 44 8.92 31.27 -4.40
C VAL A 44 7.90 32.37 -4.20
N ARG A 45 6.63 32.07 -4.42
CA ARG A 45 5.50 32.97 -4.08
C ARG A 45 4.27 32.17 -3.69
N THR A 46 3.33 32.87 -3.08
CA THR A 46 2.02 32.32 -2.75
C THR A 46 0.98 32.84 -3.73
N GLU A 47 0.13 31.95 -4.24
CA GLU A 47 -1.06 32.26 -5.04
C GLU A 47 -2.31 32.02 -4.18
N LEU A 48 -3.23 32.99 -4.16
CA LEU A 48 -4.54 32.86 -3.53
C LEU A 48 -5.59 32.59 -4.60
N ALA A 49 -6.18 31.40 -4.61
CA ALA A 49 -7.15 30.95 -5.58
C ALA A 49 -8.58 31.02 -5.01
N GLU A 50 -9.47 31.77 -5.64
CA GLU A 50 -10.89 31.78 -5.29
C GLU A 50 -11.63 30.77 -6.14
N VAL A 51 -12.30 29.83 -5.48
CA VAL A 51 -13.00 28.71 -6.10
C VAL A 51 -14.47 28.79 -5.73
N GLU A 52 -15.33 28.84 -6.73
CA GLU A 52 -16.78 28.70 -6.56
C GLU A 52 -17.14 27.21 -6.67
N LEU A 53 -17.72 26.67 -5.62
CA LEU A 53 -18.23 25.31 -5.59
C LEU A 53 -19.61 25.23 -6.25
N ASP A 54 -20.04 24.02 -6.60
CA ASP A 54 -21.32 23.79 -7.28
C ASP A 54 -22.55 24.18 -6.46
N ASP A 55 -22.42 24.33 -5.14
CA ASP A 55 -23.47 24.86 -4.25
C ASP A 55 -23.57 26.40 -4.25
N GLY A 56 -22.74 27.06 -5.08
CA GLY A 56 -22.66 28.51 -5.22
C GLY A 56 -21.82 29.20 -4.15
N SER A 57 -21.21 28.45 -3.22
CA SER A 57 -20.30 29.03 -2.23
C SER A 57 -18.92 29.31 -2.81
N VAL A 58 -18.32 30.44 -2.42
CA VAL A 58 -16.96 30.82 -2.83
C VAL A 58 -16.00 30.59 -1.67
N HIS A 59 -14.89 29.91 -1.95
CA HIS A 59 -13.84 29.60 -0.99
C HIS A 59 -12.49 30.03 -1.51
N GLN A 60 -11.66 30.58 -0.63
CA GLN A 60 -10.30 30.99 -0.97
C GLN A 60 -9.30 29.91 -0.54
N TYR A 61 -8.38 29.55 -1.43
CA TYR A 61 -7.35 28.56 -1.21
C TYR A 61 -5.96 29.15 -1.40
N GLN A 62 -5.01 28.69 -0.60
CA GLN A 62 -3.61 29.07 -0.71
C GLN A 62 -2.80 27.97 -1.39
N VAL A 63 -2.03 28.35 -2.40
CA VAL A 63 -1.03 27.48 -3.05
C VAL A 63 0.33 28.16 -3.01
N VAL A 64 1.32 27.52 -2.37
CA VAL A 64 2.69 28.02 -2.34
C VAL A 64 3.44 27.39 -3.51
N LEU A 65 3.95 28.19 -4.43
CA LEU A 65 4.58 27.73 -5.67
C LEU A 65 6.06 28.09 -5.71
N ALA A 66 6.84 27.15 -6.22
CA ALA A 66 8.25 27.33 -6.55
C ALA A 66 8.45 27.29 -8.06
N TYR A 67 9.27 28.21 -8.58
CA TYR A 67 9.59 28.33 -9.99
C TYR A 67 11.10 28.21 -10.15
N ARG A 68 11.53 27.36 -11.07
CA ARG A 68 12.94 27.20 -11.46
C ARG A 68 13.11 27.33 -12.96
N PRO A 69 14.25 27.82 -13.48
CA PRO A 69 14.54 27.80 -14.91
C PRO A 69 14.38 26.37 -15.48
N ALA A 70 13.61 26.20 -16.55
CA ALA A 70 13.33 24.87 -17.11
C ALA A 70 14.29 24.49 -18.24
N TRP A 71 15.00 23.38 -18.05
CA TRP A 71 15.89 22.73 -19.03
C TRP A 71 15.36 21.34 -19.42
N GLY A 72 14.03 21.15 -19.43
CA GLY A 72 13.34 19.86 -19.58
C GLY A 72 11.99 19.87 -18.85
N ALA A 73 11.29 18.73 -18.76
CA ALA A 73 10.16 18.53 -17.86
C ALA A 73 10.66 17.79 -16.60
N PRO A 74 11.15 18.51 -15.58
CA PRO A 74 11.72 17.87 -14.39
C PRO A 74 10.65 17.10 -13.62
N GLU A 75 11.05 15.95 -13.08
CA GLU A 75 10.23 15.10 -12.23
C GLU A 75 9.71 15.89 -11.00
N GLY A 76 8.45 15.66 -10.62
CA GLY A 76 7.79 16.36 -9.52
C GLY A 76 7.28 17.78 -9.84
N ALA A 77 7.51 18.32 -11.05
CA ALA A 77 6.90 19.59 -11.46
C ALA A 77 5.41 19.44 -11.73
N LEU A 78 4.62 20.43 -11.28
CA LEU A 78 3.21 20.58 -11.64
C LEU A 78 3.05 20.84 -13.15
N GLY A 79 4.04 21.50 -13.75
CA GLY A 79 4.12 21.75 -15.18
C GLY A 79 5.24 22.72 -15.56
N VAL A 80 5.46 22.89 -16.87
CA VAL A 80 6.41 23.88 -17.43
C VAL A 80 5.62 24.98 -18.14
N ILE A 81 5.91 26.23 -17.81
CA ILE A 81 5.26 27.40 -18.40
C ILE A 81 6.27 28.38 -18.98
N GLU A 82 5.82 29.17 -19.96
CA GLU A 82 6.51 30.38 -20.39
C GLU A 82 6.00 31.55 -19.54
N HIS A 83 6.77 31.96 -18.52
CA HIS A 83 6.41 33.08 -17.65
C HIS A 83 6.89 34.42 -18.25
N PRO A 84 6.06 35.48 -18.29
CA PRO A 84 6.44 36.76 -18.92
C PRO A 84 7.71 37.39 -18.37
N GLU A 85 7.96 37.23 -17.07
CA GLU A 85 9.09 37.85 -16.37
C GLU A 85 10.25 36.88 -16.08
N LEU A 86 9.97 35.58 -15.96
CA LEU A 86 10.97 34.58 -15.54
C LEU A 86 11.50 33.78 -16.72
N GLY A 87 10.90 33.91 -17.91
CA GLY A 87 11.13 33.06 -19.05
C GLY A 87 10.54 31.66 -18.85
N ARG A 88 11.11 30.67 -19.53
CA ARG A 88 10.68 29.27 -19.43
C ARG A 88 11.03 28.69 -18.06
N VAL A 89 10.02 28.36 -17.27
CA VAL A 89 10.19 27.87 -15.89
C VAL A 89 9.35 26.62 -15.62
N ALA A 90 9.88 25.74 -14.77
CA ALA A 90 9.15 24.62 -14.20
C ALA A 90 8.54 25.06 -12.88
N VAL A 91 7.28 24.72 -12.67
CA VAL A 91 6.48 25.09 -11.50
C VAL A 91 6.31 23.87 -10.60
N PHE A 92 6.56 24.03 -9.31
CA PHE A 92 6.46 22.98 -8.29
C PHE A 92 5.53 23.45 -7.16
N ASP A 93 4.89 22.51 -6.47
CA ASP A 93 4.34 22.79 -5.14
C ASP A 93 5.53 23.00 -4.19
N ALA A 94 5.68 24.22 -3.68
CA ALA A 94 6.78 24.57 -2.80
C ALA A 94 6.76 23.73 -1.51
N THR A 95 5.60 23.22 -1.10
CA THR A 95 5.50 22.42 0.13
C THR A 95 6.01 20.99 -0.02
N ALA A 96 6.20 20.52 -1.25
CA ALA A 96 6.86 19.25 -1.58
C ALA A 96 8.37 19.43 -1.82
N ASP A 97 8.88 20.66 -1.74
CA ASP A 97 10.23 21.03 -2.14
C ASP A 97 11.03 21.64 -0.97
N ARG A 98 12.09 20.94 -0.54
CA ARG A 98 12.87 21.35 0.64
C ARG A 98 13.57 22.70 0.46
N GLU A 99 14.07 23.02 -0.74
CA GLU A 99 14.77 24.28 -1.00
C GLU A 99 13.77 25.44 -0.99
N ALA A 100 12.58 25.24 -1.56
CA ALA A 100 11.52 26.23 -1.54
C ALA A 100 10.94 26.45 -0.14
N LEU A 101 10.81 25.40 0.67
CA LEU A 101 10.44 25.52 2.09
C LEU A 101 11.48 26.31 2.90
N GLY A 102 12.76 26.13 2.59
CA GLY A 102 13.84 26.91 3.19
C GLY A 102 13.63 28.41 3.01
N VAL A 103 13.19 28.87 1.83
CA VAL A 103 12.88 30.29 1.58
C VAL A 103 11.77 30.80 2.51
N LEU A 104 10.70 30.03 2.68
CA LEU A 104 9.58 30.43 3.54
C LEU A 104 10.02 30.52 5.01
N LEU A 105 10.82 29.55 5.48
CA LEU A 105 11.34 29.55 6.84
C LEU A 105 12.34 30.66 7.09
N ASP A 106 13.28 30.90 6.19
CA ASP A 106 14.26 31.99 6.33
C ASP A 106 13.56 33.34 6.46
N ARG A 107 12.46 33.54 5.72
CA ARG A 107 11.60 34.73 5.87
C ARG A 107 10.90 34.77 7.23
N LEU A 108 10.37 33.65 7.70
CA LEU A 108 9.71 33.55 9.00
C LEU A 108 10.68 33.77 10.17
N ILE A 109 11.92 33.28 10.06
CA ILE A 109 13.01 33.46 11.03
C ILE A 109 13.50 34.90 11.03
N SER A 110 13.70 35.48 9.85
CA SER A 110 14.18 36.86 9.72
C SER A 110 13.12 37.90 10.09
N GLY A 111 11.84 37.54 9.99
CA GLY A 111 10.72 38.45 10.13
C GLY A 111 10.68 39.54 9.06
N GLY A 112 9.75 40.47 9.19
CA GLY A 112 9.66 41.68 8.37
C GLY A 112 8.48 41.70 7.40
N GLU A 113 8.54 42.62 6.42
CA GLU A 113 7.47 42.84 5.45
C GLU A 113 7.99 42.74 4.02
N VAL A 114 7.21 42.13 3.12
CA VAL A 114 7.46 42.10 1.67
C VAL A 114 6.27 42.77 0.97
N ARG A 115 6.53 43.81 0.18
CA ARG A 115 5.51 44.62 -0.50
C ARG A 115 5.74 44.63 -2.01
N ASP A 116 4.69 44.39 -2.78
CA ASP A 116 4.70 44.53 -4.23
C ASP A 116 3.28 44.81 -4.75
N GLY A 117 3.12 45.75 -5.69
CA GLY A 117 1.82 46.02 -6.34
C GLY A 117 0.63 46.39 -5.43
N GLY A 118 0.84 46.79 -4.17
CA GLY A 118 -0.23 47.00 -3.18
C GLY A 118 -0.54 45.77 -2.32
N HIS A 119 0.06 44.62 -2.63
CA HIS A 119 0.05 43.40 -1.82
C HIS A 119 1.16 43.46 -0.76
N LEU A 120 0.91 42.83 0.39
CA LEU A 120 1.80 42.82 1.54
C LEU A 120 1.79 41.45 2.22
N LEU A 121 2.98 40.91 2.45
CA LEU A 121 3.23 39.78 3.34
C LEU A 121 3.94 40.27 4.61
N ARG A 122 3.43 39.92 5.79
CA ARG A 122 4.07 40.19 7.08
C ARG A 122 4.49 38.88 7.73
N PHE A 123 5.76 38.79 8.08
CA PHE A 123 6.34 37.68 8.83
C PHE A 123 6.58 38.17 10.26
N ARG A 124 5.81 37.64 11.22
CA ARG A 124 5.97 37.97 12.64
C ARG A 124 6.55 36.78 13.37
N THR A 125 7.53 37.04 14.21
CA THR A 125 8.21 36.02 15.02
C THR A 125 8.06 36.38 16.49
N PHE A 126 7.71 35.40 17.32
CA PHE A 126 7.45 35.52 18.74
C PHE A 126 8.48 34.67 19.50
N GLY A 127 9.62 35.27 19.83
CA GLY A 127 10.79 34.58 20.37
C GLY A 127 11.82 34.25 19.29
N ALA A 128 12.93 33.62 19.68
CA ALA A 128 14.01 33.27 18.77
C ALA A 128 13.75 31.91 18.10
N LEU A 129 13.55 31.92 16.78
CA LEU A 129 13.60 30.71 15.94
C LEU A 129 15.05 30.41 15.57
N ARG A 130 15.45 29.14 15.61
CA ARG A 130 16.78 28.72 15.16
C ARG A 130 16.88 28.77 13.62
N PRO A 131 17.97 29.29 13.05
CA PRO A 131 18.21 29.25 11.60
C PRO A 131 18.71 27.87 11.14
N GLY A 132 18.58 27.58 9.84
CA GLY A 132 19.18 26.39 9.21
C GLY A 132 18.55 25.05 9.59
N LEU A 133 17.27 25.06 9.97
CA LEU A 133 16.56 23.86 10.42
C LEU A 133 16.06 23.02 9.24
N ALA A 134 16.26 21.70 9.33
CA ALA A 134 15.74 20.75 8.35
C ALA A 134 14.21 20.68 8.41
N VAL A 135 13.55 20.51 7.26
CA VAL A 135 12.09 20.46 7.15
C VAL A 135 11.63 19.11 6.67
N ARG A 136 10.61 18.54 7.33
CA ARG A 136 9.99 17.28 6.94
C ARG A 136 8.47 17.39 6.96
N PRO A 137 7.75 17.05 5.87
CA PRO A 137 6.30 17.02 5.90
C PRO A 137 5.77 15.93 6.84
N VAL A 138 4.63 16.22 7.48
CA VAL A 138 3.88 15.26 8.29
C VAL A 138 2.92 14.49 7.38
N ALA A 139 2.94 13.15 7.45
CA ALA A 139 2.07 12.29 6.64
C ALA A 139 0.67 12.17 7.26
N GLY A 140 -0.37 12.05 6.42
CA GLY A 140 -1.74 11.71 6.86
C GLY A 140 -2.70 12.88 7.09
N GLU A 141 -2.32 14.12 6.78
CA GLU A 141 -3.18 15.29 7.03
C GLU A 141 -4.26 15.50 5.94
N GLN A 142 -5.44 15.98 6.37
CA GLN A 142 -6.61 16.12 5.49
C GLN A 142 -7.01 17.56 5.13
N SER A 143 -6.60 18.59 5.89
CA SER A 143 -7.15 19.96 5.71
C SER A 143 -6.13 21.08 5.53
N ASN A 144 -4.92 20.91 6.09
CA ASN A 144 -3.81 21.86 6.02
C ASN A 144 -2.51 21.10 5.70
N THR A 145 -1.39 21.81 5.57
CA THR A 145 -0.08 21.16 5.41
C THR A 145 0.81 21.53 6.58
N SER A 146 1.12 20.55 7.43
CA SER A 146 2.06 20.73 8.54
C SER A 146 3.41 20.10 8.26
N LEU A 147 4.44 20.77 8.76
CA LEU A 147 5.85 20.48 8.52
C LEU A 147 6.58 20.49 9.87
N LEU A 148 7.33 19.44 10.15
CA LEU A 148 8.28 19.42 11.26
C LEU A 148 9.53 20.20 10.85
N VAL A 149 9.96 21.12 11.70
CA VAL A 149 11.10 22.02 11.45
C VAL A 149 12.12 21.84 12.56
N GLY A 150 13.25 21.22 12.22
CA GLY A 150 14.37 21.01 13.14
C GLY A 150 14.11 20.03 14.30
N GLY A 151 12.94 19.39 14.34
CA GLY A 151 12.49 18.58 15.49
C GLY A 151 11.99 19.41 16.68
N ASP A 152 12.01 20.74 16.54
CA ASP A 152 11.71 21.68 17.62
C ASP A 152 10.46 22.52 17.36
N TYR A 153 10.02 22.60 16.10
CA TYR A 153 8.87 23.42 15.71
C TYR A 153 7.95 22.70 14.73
N LEU A 154 6.66 23.04 14.79
CA LEU A 154 5.65 22.61 13.83
C LEU A 154 5.17 23.83 13.04
N LEU A 155 5.37 23.83 11.73
CA LEU A 155 4.88 24.84 10.81
C LEU A 155 3.59 24.33 10.15
N LYS A 156 2.45 24.97 10.43
CA LYS A 156 1.14 24.69 9.81
C LYS A 156 0.87 25.74 8.72
N ILE A 157 0.72 25.30 7.48
CA ILE A 157 0.36 26.13 6.32
C ILE A 157 -1.14 25.97 6.07
N PHE A 158 -1.89 27.06 6.14
CA PHE A 158 -3.34 27.05 5.96
C PHE A 158 -3.67 26.90 4.47
N ARG A 159 -4.43 25.88 4.08
CA ARG A 159 -4.76 25.62 2.66
C ARG A 159 -6.07 26.25 2.24
N ARG A 160 -7.09 26.20 3.09
CA ARG A 160 -8.35 26.92 2.88
C ARG A 160 -8.36 28.14 3.78
N LEU A 161 -8.36 29.32 3.17
CA LEU A 161 -8.39 30.59 3.87
C LEU A 161 -9.83 31.00 4.16
N GLN A 162 -10.03 31.61 5.32
CA GLN A 162 -11.32 32.18 5.71
C GLN A 162 -11.13 33.66 6.07
N PRO A 163 -12.13 34.52 5.82
CA PRO A 163 -12.04 35.93 6.19
C PRO A 163 -11.77 36.13 7.69
N GLY A 164 -10.76 36.95 8.02
CA GLY A 164 -10.38 37.29 9.39
C GLY A 164 -9.27 36.42 9.99
N PRO A 165 -8.86 36.65 11.25
CA PRO A 165 -7.72 35.96 11.87
C PRO A 165 -8.01 34.47 12.10
N SER A 166 -7.02 33.61 11.88
CA SER A 166 -7.12 32.19 12.23
C SER A 166 -7.43 32.05 13.73
N VAL A 167 -8.41 31.21 14.06
CA VAL A 167 -8.79 30.94 15.46
C VAL A 167 -7.62 30.35 16.23
N ASP A 168 -6.83 29.50 15.58
CA ASP A 168 -5.64 28.87 16.16
C ASP A 168 -4.61 29.93 16.57
N ILE A 169 -4.35 30.90 15.69
CA ILE A 169 -3.46 32.04 15.97
C ILE A 169 -4.05 32.95 17.04
N GLU A 170 -5.33 33.30 16.95
CA GLU A 170 -6.02 34.20 17.88
C GLU A 170 -5.94 33.66 19.31
N VAL A 171 -6.26 32.38 19.50
CA VAL A 171 -6.25 31.73 20.81
C VAL A 171 -4.83 31.62 21.34
N LEU A 172 -3.90 31.04 20.57
CA LEU A 172 -2.52 30.85 21.03
C LEU A 172 -1.81 32.17 21.32
N ARG A 173 -2.13 33.25 20.60
CA ARG A 173 -1.57 34.60 20.84
C ARG A 173 -2.12 35.24 22.11
N ALA A 174 -3.35 34.92 22.51
CA ALA A 174 -4.00 35.49 23.69
C ALA A 174 -3.68 34.73 24.98
N LEU A 175 -3.22 33.47 24.88
CA LEU A 175 -2.88 32.63 26.01
C LEU A 175 -1.42 32.83 26.48
N PRO A 176 -1.12 32.61 27.77
CA PRO A 176 0.24 32.72 28.29
C PRO A 176 1.17 31.64 27.71
N ALA A 177 2.35 32.07 27.26
CA ALA A 177 3.41 31.19 26.76
C ALA A 177 4.38 30.73 27.88
N GLY A 178 5.00 29.58 27.70
CA GLY A 178 6.08 29.06 28.53
C GLY A 178 5.73 27.86 29.44
N PRO A 179 6.64 27.50 30.37
CA PRO A 179 6.49 26.33 31.22
C PRO A 179 5.22 26.36 32.06
N GLY A 180 4.43 25.28 32.02
CA GLY A 180 3.15 25.19 32.72
C GLY A 180 1.95 25.78 31.98
N SER A 181 2.14 26.37 30.80
CA SER A 181 1.03 26.72 29.89
C SER A 181 0.26 25.47 29.47
N PRO A 182 -1.08 25.50 29.38
CA PRO A 182 -1.86 24.36 28.90
C PRO A 182 -1.75 24.15 27.39
N THR A 183 -1.09 25.04 26.64
CA THR A 183 -0.94 24.96 25.17
C THR A 183 0.53 24.96 24.75
N VAL A 184 0.76 24.71 23.46
CA VAL A 184 2.05 24.98 22.80
C VAL A 184 2.26 26.48 22.62
N ASP A 185 3.52 26.93 22.55
CA ASP A 185 3.85 28.33 22.33
C ASP A 185 3.76 28.66 20.83
N LEU A 186 3.07 29.74 20.48
CA LEU A 186 3.13 30.32 19.14
C LEU A 186 4.48 31.04 18.95
N ARG A 187 5.24 30.64 17.92
CA ARG A 187 6.57 31.16 17.60
C ARG A 187 6.61 32.08 16.40
N GLY A 188 5.59 32.07 15.56
CA GLY A 188 5.48 33.02 14.45
C GLY A 188 4.26 32.81 13.58
N VAL A 189 3.96 33.81 12.76
CA VAL A 189 2.85 33.80 11.79
C VAL A 189 3.24 34.47 10.48
N VAL A 190 2.57 34.07 9.41
CA VAL A 190 2.60 34.73 8.10
C VAL A 190 1.22 35.31 7.83
N GLU A 191 1.14 36.63 7.63
CA GLU A 191 -0.09 37.38 7.38
C GLU A 191 -0.04 37.98 5.98
N ALA A 192 -1.15 37.97 5.24
CA ALA A 192 -1.28 38.59 3.92
C ALA A 192 -2.35 39.69 3.90
N GLU A 193 -2.08 40.74 3.12
CA GLU A 193 -3.01 41.82 2.82
C GLU A 193 -2.91 42.16 1.32
N TRP A 194 -4.04 42.28 0.63
CA TRP A 194 -4.10 42.62 -0.80
C TRP A 194 -5.25 43.58 -1.12
N PRO A 195 -5.16 44.38 -2.20
CA PRO A 195 -6.24 45.29 -2.60
C PRO A 195 -7.52 44.51 -2.97
N GLY A 196 -8.69 45.13 -2.75
CA GLY A 196 -9.96 44.61 -3.27
C GLY A 196 -10.04 44.71 -4.79
N GLU A 197 -11.00 44.00 -5.40
CA GLU A 197 -11.15 43.98 -6.87
C GLU A 197 -11.57 45.37 -7.40
N ASP A 198 -12.45 46.06 -6.67
CA ASP A 198 -12.86 47.43 -6.96
C ASP A 198 -12.27 48.46 -5.97
N ALA A 199 -12.17 49.73 -6.39
CA ALA A 199 -11.61 50.81 -5.57
C ALA A 199 -12.39 51.11 -4.27
N ASP A 200 -13.64 50.65 -4.19
CA ASP A 200 -14.52 50.77 -3.03
C ASP A 200 -14.57 49.51 -2.15
N ASP A 201 -13.92 48.40 -2.57
CA ASP A 201 -13.88 47.16 -1.81
C ASP A 201 -12.88 47.25 -0.64
N GLN A 202 -13.20 46.56 0.46
CA GLN A 202 -12.25 46.43 1.56
C GLN A 202 -11.05 45.56 1.13
N PRO A 203 -9.82 45.91 1.54
CA PRO A 203 -8.66 45.09 1.25
C PRO A 203 -8.80 43.69 1.86
N GLY A 204 -8.48 42.66 1.07
CA GLY A 204 -8.45 41.28 1.53
C GLY A 204 -7.35 41.07 2.56
N ARG A 205 -7.64 40.27 3.60
CA ARG A 205 -6.70 39.94 4.68
C ARG A 205 -6.88 38.50 5.13
N ALA A 206 -5.78 37.76 5.28
CA ALA A 206 -5.79 36.38 5.75
C ALA A 206 -4.48 36.00 6.47
N ASP A 207 -4.58 35.05 7.39
CA ASP A 207 -3.42 34.36 7.95
C ASP A 207 -3.07 33.16 7.07
N LEU A 208 -1.81 33.05 6.68
CA LEU A 208 -1.32 32.09 5.69
C LEU A 208 -0.64 30.88 6.30
N ALA A 209 0.06 31.07 7.42
CA ALA A 209 0.75 30.00 8.13
C ALA A 209 1.03 30.41 9.59
N MET A 210 1.23 29.41 10.45
CA MET A 210 1.73 29.60 11.81
C MET A 210 2.83 28.59 12.14
N ILE A 211 3.78 28.99 12.98
CA ILE A 211 4.79 28.09 13.55
C ILE A 211 4.65 28.07 15.07
N THR A 212 4.58 26.89 15.65
CA THR A 212 4.51 26.65 17.10
C THR A 212 5.70 25.83 17.55
N ASP A 213 5.93 25.75 18.86
CA ASP A 213 6.78 24.70 19.41
C ASP A 213 6.25 23.32 19.00
N GLN A 214 7.17 22.45 18.60
CA GLN A 214 6.91 21.03 18.49
C GLN A 214 7.05 20.42 19.88
N VAL A 215 6.08 19.62 20.28
CA VAL A 215 6.22 18.79 21.47
C VAL A 215 7.12 17.59 21.11
N PRO A 216 8.34 17.48 21.66
CA PRO A 216 9.21 16.34 21.37
C PRO A 216 8.59 15.04 21.92
N ALA A 217 8.86 13.93 21.25
CA ALA A 217 8.49 12.60 21.71
C ALA A 217 8.98 12.36 23.15
N ALA A 218 8.17 11.64 23.95
CA ALA A 218 8.63 11.17 25.25
C ALA A 218 9.88 10.26 25.09
N THR A 219 10.58 9.99 26.18
CA THR A 219 11.88 9.29 26.24
C THR A 219 11.95 7.88 25.59
N ASP A 220 10.86 7.36 25.04
CA ASP A 220 10.77 6.09 24.30
C ASP A 220 10.83 6.25 22.77
N GLY A 221 10.90 7.49 22.25
CA GLY A 221 11.06 7.75 20.81
C GLY A 221 9.74 7.70 20.01
N ALA A 222 8.57 7.66 20.66
CA ALA A 222 7.27 7.78 20.01
C ALA A 222 6.48 9.00 20.54
N THR A 223 5.96 9.82 19.63
CA THR A 223 4.95 10.84 19.97
C THR A 223 3.64 10.11 20.17
N HIS A 224 3.20 9.94 21.42
CA HIS A 224 1.86 9.43 21.65
C HIS A 224 0.91 10.62 21.85
N ASP A 225 0.01 10.82 20.89
CA ASP A 225 -1.13 11.69 21.14
C ASP A 225 -2.04 11.04 22.21
N GLY A 226 -2.91 11.85 22.82
CA GLY A 226 -3.78 11.38 23.90
C GLY A 226 -4.72 10.26 23.46
N TRP A 227 -4.99 10.13 22.16
CA TRP A 227 -5.82 9.07 21.60
C TRP A 227 -5.07 7.74 21.61
N GLU A 228 -3.85 7.69 21.11
CA GLU A 228 -2.99 6.51 21.11
C GLU A 228 -2.75 5.98 22.53
N LEU A 229 -2.44 6.88 23.48
CA LEU A 229 -2.27 6.52 24.89
C LEU A 229 -3.53 5.89 25.49
N ALA A 230 -4.69 6.47 25.21
CA ALA A 230 -5.97 5.97 25.72
C ALA A 230 -6.35 4.62 25.11
N VAL A 231 -6.17 4.44 23.79
CA VAL A 231 -6.45 3.18 23.10
C VAL A 231 -5.53 2.07 23.58
N ALA A 232 -4.22 2.34 23.73
CA ALA A 232 -3.27 1.37 24.25
C ALA A 232 -3.62 0.94 25.68
N ALA A 233 -3.87 1.91 26.57
CA ALA A 233 -4.26 1.63 27.95
C ALA A 233 -5.58 0.85 28.04
N ALA A 234 -6.59 1.21 27.23
CA ALA A 234 -7.87 0.49 27.19
C ALA A 234 -7.69 -0.95 26.69
N ARG A 235 -6.86 -1.17 25.66
CA ARG A 235 -6.59 -2.51 25.11
C ARG A 235 -5.86 -3.41 26.10
N GLU A 236 -4.91 -2.85 26.83
CA GLU A 236 -4.07 -3.58 27.79
C GLU A 236 -4.70 -3.68 29.19
N GLY A 237 -5.84 -3.03 29.41
CA GLY A 237 -6.46 -2.91 30.73
C GLY A 237 -5.60 -2.12 31.72
N ALA A 238 -4.72 -1.24 31.23
CA ALA A 238 -3.82 -0.42 32.03
C ALA A 238 -4.58 0.75 32.67
N ASP A 239 -4.20 1.13 33.90
CA ASP A 239 -4.82 2.26 34.60
C ASP A 239 -4.54 3.59 33.87
N PHE A 240 -5.62 4.27 33.46
CA PHE A 240 -5.58 5.57 32.79
C PHE A 240 -6.18 6.69 33.64
N THR A 241 -6.55 6.42 34.90
CA THR A 241 -7.18 7.41 35.78
C THR A 241 -6.25 8.59 36.11
N GLY A 242 -4.95 8.33 36.32
CA GLY A 242 -3.95 9.37 36.54
C GLY A 242 -3.81 10.33 35.35
N PRO A 243 -3.49 9.83 34.14
CA PRO A 243 -3.45 10.64 32.92
C PRO A 243 -4.75 11.40 32.64
N ALA A 244 -5.92 10.76 32.85
CA ALA A 244 -7.23 11.39 32.67
C ALA A 244 -7.48 12.54 33.67
N ALA A 245 -7.14 12.36 34.95
CA ALA A 245 -7.25 13.41 35.96
C ALA A 245 -6.31 14.60 35.68
N GLU A 246 -5.09 14.31 35.20
CA GLU A 246 -4.13 15.31 34.76
C GLU A 246 -4.69 16.15 33.59
N LEU A 247 -5.29 15.49 32.60
CA LEU A 247 -5.92 16.15 31.45
C LEU A 247 -7.10 17.04 31.88
N GLY A 248 -7.95 16.58 32.81
CA GLY A 248 -9.03 17.38 33.39
C GLY A 248 -8.53 18.64 34.08
N THR A 249 -7.43 18.54 34.83
CA THR A 249 -6.78 19.70 35.45
C THR A 249 -6.21 20.67 34.41
N THR A 250 -5.66 20.15 33.30
CA THR A 250 -5.16 20.98 32.19
C THR A 250 -6.27 21.70 31.45
N LEU A 251 -7.39 21.02 31.13
CA LEU A 251 -8.54 21.65 30.48
C LEU A 251 -9.14 22.76 31.34
N ARG A 252 -9.25 22.55 32.66
CA ARG A 252 -9.71 23.61 33.59
C ARG A 252 -8.79 24.84 33.55
N ARG A 253 -7.47 24.64 33.50
CA ARG A 253 -6.49 25.73 33.38
C ARG A 253 -6.63 26.46 32.05
N LEU A 254 -6.84 25.74 30.96
CA LEU A 254 -7.12 26.33 29.64
C LEU A 254 -8.38 27.19 29.68
N HIS A 255 -9.48 26.70 30.23
CA HIS A 255 -10.73 27.46 30.34
C HIS A 255 -10.60 28.71 31.20
N ALA A 256 -9.85 28.65 32.31
CA ALA A 256 -9.56 29.83 33.12
C ALA A 256 -8.76 30.88 32.33
N ALA A 257 -7.74 30.45 31.57
CA ALA A 257 -6.94 31.35 30.75
C ALA A 257 -7.74 31.95 29.58
N LEU A 258 -8.63 31.18 28.94
CA LEU A 258 -9.53 31.68 27.91
C LEU A 258 -10.54 32.69 28.46
N ALA A 259 -11.09 32.45 29.66
CA ALA A 259 -11.98 33.37 30.35
C ALA A 259 -11.30 34.70 30.68
N GLU A 260 -10.05 34.65 31.12
CA GLU A 260 -9.23 35.83 31.40
C GLU A 260 -8.92 36.60 30.11
N ALA A 261 -8.56 35.90 29.04
CA ALA A 261 -8.14 36.50 27.78
C ALA A 261 -9.29 37.11 26.96
N PHE A 262 -10.44 36.43 26.91
CA PHE A 262 -11.57 36.80 26.04
C PHE A 262 -12.82 37.26 26.81
N GLY A 263 -12.81 37.15 28.14
CA GLY A 263 -13.95 37.45 28.98
C GLY A 263 -15.00 36.32 28.99
N THR A 264 -15.99 36.50 29.86
CA THR A 264 -17.14 35.62 30.02
C THR A 264 -18.43 36.38 29.75
N SER A 265 -19.45 35.68 29.30
CA SER A 265 -20.80 36.17 29.09
C SER A 265 -21.82 35.22 29.72
N GLU A 266 -23.09 35.64 29.76
CA GLU A 266 -24.19 34.79 30.21
C GLU A 266 -25.32 34.84 29.20
N VAL A 267 -25.93 33.69 28.93
CA VAL A 267 -27.10 33.55 28.07
C VAL A 267 -28.26 33.03 28.91
N ALA A 268 -29.50 33.44 28.61
CA ALA A 268 -30.66 32.89 29.30
C ALA A 268 -30.78 31.38 29.02
N GLY A 269 -31.14 30.59 30.03
CA GLY A 269 -31.15 29.12 29.92
C GLY A 269 -32.05 28.61 28.80
N ASP A 270 -33.22 29.23 28.61
CA ASP A 270 -34.17 28.92 27.53
C ASP A 270 -33.58 29.14 26.13
N VAL A 271 -32.84 30.24 25.94
CA VAL A 271 -32.13 30.56 24.70
C VAL A 271 -31.02 29.55 24.43
N PHE A 272 -30.24 29.21 25.47
CA PHE A 272 -29.15 28.25 25.35
C PHE A 272 -29.66 26.83 25.03
N ALA A 273 -30.68 26.37 25.74
CA ALA A 273 -31.35 25.10 25.49
C ALA A 273 -32.01 25.06 24.10
N GLY A 274 -32.58 26.19 23.64
CA GLY A 274 -33.11 26.32 22.28
C GLY A 274 -32.05 26.12 21.20
N ARG A 275 -30.83 26.61 21.41
CA ARG A 275 -29.70 26.36 20.49
C ARG A 275 -29.29 24.89 20.45
N LEU A 276 -29.11 24.25 21.61
CA LEU A 276 -28.75 22.83 21.67
C LEU A 276 -29.84 21.92 21.05
N ARG A 277 -31.11 22.28 21.25
CA ARG A 277 -32.25 21.62 20.60
C ARG A 277 -32.18 21.72 19.08
N HIS A 278 -31.84 22.89 18.56
CA HIS A 278 -31.69 23.09 17.13
C HIS A 278 -30.55 22.23 16.56
N GLU A 279 -29.41 22.16 17.25
CA GLU A 279 -28.28 21.32 16.87
C GLU A 279 -28.67 19.84 16.82
N PHE A 280 -29.34 19.33 17.86
CA PHE A 280 -29.80 17.95 17.91
C PHE A 280 -30.84 17.65 16.81
N THR A 281 -31.81 18.55 16.61
CA THR A 281 -32.85 18.41 15.57
C THR A 281 -32.26 18.44 14.17
N ARG A 282 -31.20 19.22 13.95
CA ARG A 282 -30.50 19.24 12.66
C ARG A 282 -29.86 17.88 12.40
N ALA A 283 -29.15 17.33 13.37
CA ALA A 283 -28.54 16.00 13.25
C ALA A 283 -29.60 14.89 13.03
N SER A 284 -30.76 14.97 13.68
CA SER A 284 -31.82 13.96 13.54
C SER A 284 -32.48 13.93 12.16
N ARG A 285 -32.40 15.02 11.39
CA ARG A 285 -32.84 15.03 9.98
C ARG A 285 -31.89 14.26 9.07
N GLU A 286 -30.64 14.10 9.50
CA GLU A 286 -29.60 13.40 8.74
C GLU A 286 -29.50 11.92 9.15
N VAL A 287 -29.86 11.60 10.40
CA VAL A 287 -29.78 10.24 10.97
C VAL A 287 -31.11 9.85 11.59
N ALA A 288 -31.87 8.99 10.89
CA ALA A 288 -33.22 8.58 11.29
C ALA A 288 -33.28 7.96 12.70
N GLN A 289 -32.24 7.23 13.12
CA GLN A 289 -32.16 6.60 14.44
C GLN A 289 -32.18 7.62 15.60
N LEU A 290 -31.80 8.88 15.35
CA LEU A 290 -31.83 9.92 16.38
C LEU A 290 -33.24 10.39 16.72
N GLU A 291 -34.25 10.13 15.88
CA GLU A 291 -35.64 10.51 16.16
C GLU A 291 -36.16 9.88 17.45
N ALA A 292 -35.78 8.63 17.72
CA ALA A 292 -36.15 7.91 18.94
C ALA A 292 -35.61 8.58 20.22
N TYR A 293 -34.55 9.37 20.11
CA TYR A 293 -33.90 10.04 21.22
C TYR A 293 -34.32 11.50 21.40
N LEU A 294 -35.09 12.09 20.47
CA LEU A 294 -35.58 13.47 20.60
C LEU A 294 -36.31 13.72 21.94
N PRO A 295 -37.24 12.86 22.41
CA PRO A 295 -37.89 13.06 23.71
C PRO A 295 -36.94 12.95 24.91
N HIS A 296 -35.84 12.21 24.76
CA HIS A 296 -34.82 12.05 25.80
C HIS A 296 -33.90 13.27 25.86
N ALA A 297 -33.45 13.76 24.69
CA ALA A 297 -32.71 15.01 24.57
C ALA A 297 -33.52 16.17 25.17
N GLU A 298 -34.83 16.21 24.93
CA GLU A 298 -35.69 17.22 25.52
C GLU A 298 -35.73 17.23 27.04
N ARG A 299 -35.81 16.05 27.67
CA ARG A 299 -35.75 15.94 29.14
C ARG A 299 -34.41 16.41 29.72
N LEU A 300 -33.32 16.30 28.97
CA LEU A 300 -32.01 16.82 29.39
C LEU A 300 -31.93 18.34 29.22
N LEU A 301 -32.68 18.91 28.26
CA LEU A 301 -32.69 20.35 27.98
C LEU A 301 -33.69 21.13 28.84
N GLU A 302 -34.77 20.53 29.34
CA GLU A 302 -35.74 21.15 30.26
C GLU A 302 -35.09 21.80 31.50
N PRO A 303 -34.23 21.11 32.27
CA PRO A 303 -33.60 21.73 33.44
C PRO A 303 -32.60 22.82 33.05
N VAL A 304 -31.91 22.70 31.90
CA VAL A 304 -31.06 23.75 31.36
C VAL A 304 -31.88 25.00 30.99
N ALA A 305 -33.06 24.81 30.40
CA ALA A 305 -33.98 25.89 30.05
C ALA A 305 -34.52 26.63 31.29
N ALA A 306 -34.59 25.95 32.43
CA ALA A 306 -35.04 26.52 33.71
C ALA A 306 -33.94 27.31 34.45
N GLN A 307 -32.69 27.27 33.98
CA GLN A 307 -31.62 28.08 34.56
C GLN A 307 -31.77 29.55 34.18
N ASP A 308 -31.72 30.45 35.17
CA ASP A 308 -31.84 31.90 34.93
C ASP A 308 -30.76 32.44 33.98
N ARG A 309 -29.53 31.91 34.12
CA ARG A 309 -28.35 32.28 33.34
C ARG A 309 -27.41 31.08 33.19
N VAL A 310 -26.94 30.86 31.96
CA VAL A 310 -25.90 29.89 31.60
C VAL A 310 -24.61 30.65 31.30
N PRO A 311 -23.52 30.41 32.05
CA PRO A 311 -22.21 31.00 31.76
C PRO A 311 -21.65 30.48 30.43
N THR A 312 -21.15 31.41 29.61
CA THR A 312 -20.50 31.11 28.33
C THR A 312 -19.20 31.89 28.18
N GLN A 313 -18.24 31.32 27.48
CA GLN A 313 -16.93 31.92 27.25
C GLN A 313 -16.29 31.36 25.98
N ARG A 314 -15.11 31.85 25.60
CA ARG A 314 -14.31 31.18 24.58
C ARG A 314 -13.89 29.80 25.08
N ILE A 315 -14.08 28.80 24.24
CA ILE A 315 -13.74 27.39 24.48
C ILE A 315 -12.92 26.87 23.30
N HIS A 316 -12.45 25.62 23.37
CA HIS A 316 -11.79 24.96 22.25
C HIS A 316 -12.79 24.60 21.14
N GLY A 317 -14.00 24.15 21.50
CA GLY A 317 -15.14 23.99 20.59
C GLY A 317 -15.24 22.64 19.89
N ASP A 318 -14.18 21.83 19.87
CA ASP A 318 -14.17 20.45 19.34
C ASP A 318 -13.14 19.54 20.04
N PHE A 319 -12.91 19.77 21.33
CA PHE A 319 -11.78 19.14 22.01
C PHE A 319 -11.94 17.61 22.15
N HIS A 320 -10.96 16.86 21.65
CA HIS A 320 -10.87 15.40 21.79
C HIS A 320 -9.43 14.93 22.07
N LEU A 321 -9.23 13.65 22.41
CA LEU A 321 -7.93 13.12 22.87
C LEU A 321 -6.80 13.27 21.86
N GLY A 322 -7.08 13.16 20.56
CA GLY A 322 -6.09 13.42 19.50
C GLY A 322 -5.54 14.86 19.45
N GLN A 323 -6.16 15.81 20.16
CA GLN A 323 -5.71 17.20 20.27
C GLN A 323 -4.99 17.49 21.59
N ALA A 324 -4.70 16.44 22.37
CA ALA A 324 -3.95 16.52 23.60
C ALA A 324 -2.62 15.76 23.45
N LEU A 325 -1.50 16.44 23.63
CA LEU A 325 -0.16 15.86 23.59
C LEU A 325 0.39 15.76 25.01
N ARG A 326 0.88 14.58 25.41
CA ARG A 326 1.46 14.39 26.74
C ARG A 326 2.96 14.66 26.73
N THR A 327 3.42 15.53 27.62
CA THR A 327 4.83 15.92 27.73
C THR A 327 5.39 15.61 29.12
N ALA A 328 6.71 15.74 29.30
CA ALA A 328 7.34 15.63 30.62
C ALA A 328 6.80 16.67 31.63
N ASP A 329 6.33 17.83 31.14
CA ASP A 329 5.77 18.92 31.94
C ASP A 329 4.22 18.87 32.00
N GLY A 330 3.63 17.78 31.49
CA GLY A 330 2.20 17.50 31.48
C GLY A 330 1.51 17.69 30.12
N TRP A 331 0.19 17.64 30.11
CA TRP A 331 -0.60 17.76 28.87
C TRP A 331 -0.52 19.14 28.21
N LYS A 332 -0.46 19.14 26.88
CA LYS A 332 -0.53 20.31 25.99
C LYS A 332 -1.70 20.16 25.03
N ILE A 333 -2.55 21.16 24.95
CA ILE A 333 -3.73 21.20 24.07
C ILE A 333 -3.38 22.00 22.81
N ILE A 334 -3.75 21.46 21.65
CA ILE A 334 -3.44 21.98 20.31
C ILE A 334 -4.69 22.00 19.43
N ASP A 335 -4.62 22.66 18.27
CA ASP A 335 -5.63 22.65 17.20
C ASP A 335 -6.99 23.27 17.60
N PHE A 336 -6.99 24.57 17.86
CA PHE A 336 -8.17 25.33 18.28
C PHE A 336 -9.15 25.63 17.14
N GLU A 337 -9.01 24.99 15.98
CA GLU A 337 -9.85 25.30 14.83
C GLU A 337 -11.34 24.99 15.06
N GLY A 338 -11.71 24.16 16.04
CA GLY A 338 -13.12 23.83 16.35
C GLY A 338 -13.81 23.01 15.24
N GLU A 339 -15.11 22.72 15.41
CA GLU A 339 -15.84 21.79 14.53
C GLU A 339 -15.82 22.28 13.06
N PRO A 340 -15.22 21.53 12.10
CA PRO A 340 -15.01 22.01 10.73
C PRO A 340 -16.28 22.38 9.95
N LEU A 341 -17.43 21.84 10.37
CA LEU A 341 -18.74 22.10 9.76
C LEU A 341 -19.39 23.41 10.21
N ARG A 342 -18.80 24.13 11.18
CA ARG A 342 -19.30 25.41 11.70
C ARG A 342 -18.61 26.58 11.00
N ALA A 343 -19.36 27.65 10.78
CA ALA A 343 -18.77 28.90 10.26
C ALA A 343 -17.78 29.50 11.27
N ILE A 344 -16.80 30.28 10.82
CA ILE A 344 -15.79 30.88 11.71
C ILE A 344 -16.42 31.68 12.86
N ASP A 345 -17.49 32.42 12.58
CA ASP A 345 -18.20 33.22 13.58
C ASP A 345 -18.90 32.35 14.63
N GLU A 346 -19.40 31.18 14.23
CA GLU A 346 -19.97 30.18 15.14
C GLU A 346 -18.90 29.50 15.99
N ARG A 347 -17.73 29.24 15.40
CA ARG A 347 -16.56 28.68 16.11
C ARG A 347 -15.95 29.67 17.09
N ARG A 348 -16.08 30.97 16.81
CA ARG A 348 -15.62 32.04 17.70
C ARG A 348 -16.59 32.39 18.81
N ALA A 349 -17.86 32.05 18.65
CA ALA A 349 -18.92 32.43 19.57
C ALA A 349 -18.69 31.83 20.96
N PRO A 350 -18.97 32.59 22.05
CA PRO A 350 -18.93 32.05 23.40
C PRO A 350 -19.88 30.85 23.56
N ASP A 351 -19.41 29.81 24.24
CA ASP A 351 -20.17 28.62 24.54
C ASP A 351 -19.87 28.13 25.97
N SER A 352 -20.61 27.14 26.45
CA SER A 352 -20.40 26.54 27.76
C SER A 352 -19.13 25.70 27.75
N VAL A 353 -18.32 25.85 28.81
CA VAL A 353 -17.10 25.07 29.05
C VAL A 353 -17.36 23.56 29.09
N TRP A 354 -18.58 23.16 29.43
CA TRP A 354 -19.02 21.77 29.47
C TRP A 354 -19.07 21.10 28.10
N ARG A 355 -19.06 21.87 27.00
CA ARG A 355 -18.96 21.32 25.64
C ARG A 355 -17.62 20.63 25.40
N ASP A 356 -16.51 21.25 25.80
CA ASP A 356 -15.18 20.64 25.66
C ASP A 356 -15.02 19.42 26.59
N ALA A 357 -15.55 19.52 27.82
CA ALA A 357 -15.55 18.40 28.75
C ALA A 357 -16.33 17.20 28.19
N ALA A 358 -17.51 17.44 27.59
CA ALA A 358 -18.28 16.41 26.92
C ALA A 358 -17.51 15.78 25.74
N GLY A 359 -16.78 16.57 24.95
CA GLY A 359 -15.92 16.07 23.87
C GLY A 359 -14.88 15.06 24.33
N VAL A 360 -14.22 15.31 25.47
CA VAL A 360 -13.25 14.36 26.05
C VAL A 360 -13.91 13.07 26.52
N LEU A 361 -15.07 13.17 27.20
CA LEU A 361 -15.80 11.98 27.65
C LEU A 361 -16.17 11.09 26.46
N ARG A 362 -16.67 11.70 25.38
CA ARG A 362 -16.98 11.00 24.13
C ARG A 362 -15.75 10.39 23.49
N SER A 363 -14.63 11.09 23.47
CA SER A 363 -13.36 10.57 22.94
C SER A 363 -12.87 9.32 23.72
N LEU A 364 -13.09 9.27 25.04
CA LEU A 364 -12.82 8.06 25.85
C LEU A 364 -13.76 6.90 25.51
N ASP A 365 -15.03 7.17 25.21
CA ASP A 365 -15.97 6.13 24.74
C ASP A 365 -15.49 5.51 23.41
N TYR A 366 -14.98 6.36 22.50
CA TYR A 366 -14.40 5.93 21.22
C TYR A 366 -13.10 5.12 21.43
N ALA A 367 -12.23 5.51 22.37
CA ALA A 367 -11.02 4.75 22.69
C ALA A 367 -11.37 3.34 23.20
N GLY A 368 -12.35 3.22 24.11
CA GLY A 368 -12.84 1.93 24.58
C GLY A 368 -13.53 1.10 23.49
N ALA A 369 -14.30 1.73 22.60
CA ALA A 369 -14.87 1.03 21.44
C ALA A 369 -13.79 0.49 20.50
N THR A 370 -12.71 1.25 20.28
CA THR A 370 -11.56 0.85 19.47
C THR A 370 -10.84 -0.35 20.10
N ALA A 371 -10.58 -0.31 21.41
CA ALA A 371 -9.99 -1.42 22.15
C ALA A 371 -10.83 -2.71 22.06
N ARG A 372 -12.16 -2.61 22.18
CA ARG A 372 -13.07 -3.77 22.02
C ARG A 372 -13.00 -4.39 20.62
N ARG A 373 -12.94 -3.56 19.58
CA ARG A 373 -12.75 -4.04 18.20
C ARG A 373 -11.40 -4.73 17.99
N ALA A 374 -10.40 -4.36 18.76
CA ALA A 374 -9.09 -5.02 18.81
C ALA A 374 -9.06 -6.27 19.71
N GLY A 375 -10.20 -6.74 20.22
CA GLY A 375 -10.32 -7.98 21.00
C GLY A 375 -10.28 -7.82 22.52
N ALA A 376 -10.30 -6.59 23.05
CA ALA A 376 -10.37 -6.37 24.50
C ALA A 376 -11.74 -6.77 25.09
N ASP A 377 -11.73 -7.28 26.33
CA ASP A 377 -12.96 -7.71 27.02
C ASP A 377 -13.95 -6.55 27.20
N GLU A 378 -15.23 -6.80 26.86
CA GLU A 378 -16.24 -5.76 26.83
C GLU A 378 -16.56 -5.21 28.23
N ALA A 379 -16.62 -6.08 29.25
CA ALA A 379 -16.94 -5.67 30.62
C ALA A 379 -15.78 -4.88 31.24
N ALA A 380 -14.55 -5.36 31.06
CA ALA A 380 -13.33 -4.68 31.51
C ALA A 380 -13.16 -3.32 30.83
N THR A 381 -13.36 -3.25 29.52
CA THR A 381 -13.24 -1.98 28.77
C THR A 381 -14.34 -0.99 29.15
N THR A 382 -15.57 -1.47 29.39
CA THR A 382 -16.67 -0.62 29.88
C THR A 382 -16.37 -0.06 31.27
N ALA A 383 -15.78 -0.87 32.16
CA ALA A 383 -15.34 -0.41 33.48
C ALA A 383 -14.21 0.63 33.34
N TRP A 384 -13.21 0.36 32.48
CA TRP A 384 -12.10 1.27 32.21
C TRP A 384 -12.58 2.64 31.73
N VAL A 385 -13.50 2.69 30.75
CA VAL A 385 -14.05 3.95 30.23
C VAL A 385 -14.71 4.75 31.35
N ARG A 386 -15.53 4.09 32.19
CA ARG A 386 -16.22 4.75 33.31
C ARG A 386 -15.23 5.31 34.34
N GLU A 387 -14.17 4.57 34.64
CA GLU A 387 -13.15 5.00 35.60
C GLU A 387 -12.33 6.18 35.07
N ALA A 388 -11.92 6.14 33.80
CA ALA A 388 -11.21 7.23 33.14
C ALA A 388 -12.08 8.50 33.03
N GLN A 389 -13.33 8.37 32.60
CA GLN A 389 -14.29 9.47 32.53
C GLN A 389 -14.54 10.11 33.90
N ARG A 390 -14.71 9.29 34.95
CA ARG A 390 -14.87 9.77 36.33
C ARG A 390 -13.63 10.51 36.81
N ALA A 391 -12.44 9.94 36.61
CA ALA A 391 -11.19 10.57 37.02
C ALA A 391 -10.96 11.91 36.31
N PHE A 392 -11.27 11.99 35.01
CA PHE A 392 -11.23 13.24 34.25
C PHE A 392 -12.19 14.28 34.82
N ILE A 393 -13.48 13.93 35.01
CA ILE A 393 -14.50 14.91 35.39
C ILE A 393 -14.32 15.39 36.84
N ASP A 394 -13.92 14.51 37.76
CA ASP A 394 -13.67 14.86 39.15
C ASP A 394 -12.46 15.80 39.30
N ALA A 395 -11.45 15.66 38.44
CA ALA A 395 -10.32 16.58 38.40
C ALA A 395 -10.62 17.90 37.66
N TYR A 396 -11.44 17.85 36.61
CA TYR A 396 -11.87 19.03 35.86
C TYR A 396 -12.79 19.93 36.70
N ALA A 397 -13.75 19.35 37.42
CA ALA A 397 -14.74 20.08 38.20
C ALA A 397 -15.01 19.41 39.56
N PRO A 398 -14.09 19.57 40.53
CA PRO A 398 -14.18 18.91 41.85
C PRO A 398 -15.34 19.41 42.71
N GLU A 399 -15.85 20.62 42.44
CA GLU A 399 -16.97 21.25 43.15
C GLU A 399 -18.14 21.53 42.19
N ARG A 400 -18.40 20.63 41.22
CA ARG A 400 -19.53 20.80 40.28
C ARG A 400 -20.87 20.79 41.01
N ASP A 401 -21.74 21.73 40.65
CA ASP A 401 -23.10 21.83 41.14
C ASP A 401 -24.09 21.17 40.17
N GLU A 402 -25.36 21.09 40.59
CA GLU A 402 -26.43 20.47 39.80
C GLU A 402 -26.60 21.14 38.42
N ALA A 403 -26.39 22.46 38.34
CA ALA A 403 -26.48 23.20 37.09
C ALA A 403 -25.37 22.80 36.09
N GLY A 404 -24.15 22.58 36.57
CA GLY A 404 -23.04 22.07 35.76
C GLY A 404 -23.26 20.64 35.28
N GLU A 405 -23.82 19.76 36.11
CA GLU A 405 -24.15 18.38 35.70
C GLU A 405 -25.21 18.34 34.59
N GLN A 406 -26.22 19.21 34.67
CA GLN A 406 -27.24 19.37 33.64
C GLN A 406 -26.63 19.84 32.31
N LEU A 407 -25.71 20.81 32.34
CA LEU A 407 -25.03 21.33 31.15
C LEU A 407 -24.10 20.28 30.52
N LEU A 408 -23.40 19.49 31.32
CA LEU A 408 -22.55 18.38 30.85
C LEU A 408 -23.39 17.30 30.15
N ALA A 409 -24.51 16.88 30.76
CA ALA A 409 -25.38 15.87 30.18
C ALA A 409 -26.03 16.34 28.86
N ALA A 410 -26.49 17.59 28.82
CA ALA A 410 -27.02 18.21 27.60
C ALA A 410 -25.94 18.33 26.50
N GLY A 411 -24.73 18.77 26.86
CA GLY A 411 -23.60 18.87 25.94
C GLY A 411 -23.18 17.51 25.37
N ALA A 412 -23.12 16.46 26.21
CA ALA A 412 -22.81 15.11 25.78
C ALA A 412 -23.86 14.54 24.82
N ALA A 413 -25.15 14.80 25.06
CA ALA A 413 -26.22 14.38 24.15
C ALA A 413 -26.13 15.08 22.79
N THR A 414 -25.91 16.39 22.77
CA THR A 414 -25.75 17.15 21.51
C THR A 414 -24.48 16.75 20.76
N LYS A 415 -23.37 16.48 21.47
CA LYS A 415 -22.14 15.98 20.84
C LYS A 415 -22.33 14.59 20.24
N ALA A 416 -22.99 13.67 20.95
CA ALA A 416 -23.30 12.34 20.43
C ALA A 416 -24.21 12.40 19.19
N ALA A 417 -25.17 13.33 19.13
CA ALA A 417 -25.99 13.53 17.93
C ALA A 417 -25.17 14.06 16.74
N TYR A 418 -24.27 15.02 17.00
CA TYR A 418 -23.32 15.50 15.99
C TYR A 418 -22.42 14.37 15.47
N GLU A 419 -21.85 13.58 16.38
CA GLU A 419 -21.03 12.41 16.06
C GLU A 419 -21.82 11.38 15.24
N ALA A 420 -23.08 11.09 15.58
CA ALA A 420 -23.91 10.17 14.80
C ALA A 420 -24.08 10.63 13.34
N ALA A 421 -24.31 11.93 13.11
CA ALA A 421 -24.37 12.50 11.76
C ALA A 421 -23.01 12.41 11.04
N TYR A 422 -21.91 12.65 11.78
CA TYR A 422 -20.56 12.51 11.25
C TYR A 422 -20.23 11.05 10.88
N GLU A 423 -20.48 10.09 11.77
CA GLU A 423 -20.21 8.67 11.52
C GLU A 423 -21.08 8.13 10.40
N THR A 424 -22.35 8.52 10.31
CA THR A 424 -23.22 8.11 9.19
C THR A 424 -22.65 8.52 7.82
N ARG A 425 -21.93 9.65 7.76
CA ARG A 425 -21.30 10.14 6.53
C ARG A 425 -19.95 9.52 6.22
N HIS A 426 -19.18 9.15 7.25
CA HIS A 426 -17.76 8.83 7.09
C HIS A 426 -17.37 7.42 7.57
N ARG A 427 -18.02 6.90 8.63
CA ARG A 427 -17.76 5.56 9.20
C ARG A 427 -19.06 4.94 9.75
N PRO A 428 -20.01 4.50 8.89
CA PRO A 428 -21.33 4.04 9.34
C PRO A 428 -21.28 2.94 10.41
N ASP A 429 -20.27 2.06 10.36
CA ASP A 429 -20.08 1.02 11.38
C ASP A 429 -19.76 1.56 12.78
N TRP A 430 -19.32 2.80 12.91
CA TRP A 430 -19.04 3.45 14.19
C TRP A 430 -20.27 4.13 14.79
N LEU A 431 -21.37 4.23 14.03
CA LEU A 431 -22.66 4.78 14.48
C LEU A 431 -23.19 4.18 15.80
N PRO A 432 -23.00 2.88 16.12
CA PRO A 432 -23.42 2.35 17.42
C PRO A 432 -22.79 3.04 18.63
N ILE A 433 -21.62 3.67 18.50
CA ILE A 433 -20.89 4.32 19.61
C ILE A 433 -21.63 5.57 20.12
N PRO A 434 -21.98 6.57 19.28
CA PRO A 434 -22.81 7.70 19.70
C PRO A 434 -24.24 7.29 20.08
N LEU A 435 -24.83 6.29 19.43
CA LEU A 435 -26.17 5.81 19.80
C LEU A 435 -26.19 5.13 21.19
N ALA A 436 -25.16 4.35 21.52
CA ALA A 436 -25.02 3.75 22.85
C ALA A 436 -24.86 4.81 23.95
N ALA A 437 -24.17 5.92 23.66
CA ALA A 437 -24.03 7.05 24.57
C ALA A 437 -25.38 7.73 24.85
N LEU A 438 -26.17 7.96 23.79
CA LEU A 438 -27.53 8.49 23.91
C LEU A 438 -28.44 7.52 24.68
N ALA A 439 -28.31 6.21 24.48
CA ALA A 439 -29.04 5.19 25.24
C ALA A 439 -28.66 5.18 26.74
N ALA A 440 -27.38 5.38 27.06
CA ALA A 440 -26.90 5.50 28.43
C ALA A 440 -27.46 6.75 29.12
N LEU A 441 -27.41 7.91 28.45
CA LEU A 441 -27.99 9.17 28.95
C LEU A 441 -29.52 9.09 29.08
N ALA A 442 -30.17 8.32 28.22
CA ALA A 442 -31.61 8.06 28.24
C ALA A 442 -32.07 7.12 29.36
N GLY A 443 -31.15 6.39 30.01
CA GLY A 443 -31.46 5.37 31.02
C GLY A 443 -32.09 4.09 30.45
N THR A 444 -31.98 3.84 29.14
CA THR A 444 -32.67 2.74 28.45
C THR A 444 -31.82 1.47 28.33
N GLY A 445 -30.50 1.56 28.43
CA GLY A 445 -29.58 0.42 28.44
C GLY A 445 -29.49 -0.39 27.13
N THR A 446 -30.32 -0.09 26.13
CA THR A 446 -30.34 -0.73 24.81
C THR A 446 -30.46 0.30 23.68
N THR A 447 -29.74 0.06 22.58
CA THR A 447 -29.92 0.77 21.30
C THR A 447 -31.23 0.31 20.64
N PRO A 448 -32.10 1.23 20.16
CA PRO A 448 -33.30 0.87 19.43
C PRO A 448 -32.96 0.19 18.10
N ASP A 449 -33.73 -0.83 17.74
CA ASP A 449 -33.69 -1.44 16.42
C ASP A 449 -34.10 -0.42 15.33
N PRO A 450 -33.59 -0.55 14.09
CA PRO A 450 -34.00 0.32 12.99
C PRO A 450 -35.52 0.20 12.77
N PRO A 451 -36.23 1.30 12.43
CA PRO A 451 -37.61 1.19 12.00
C PRO A 451 -37.68 0.35 10.72
N ALA A 452 -38.71 -0.50 10.64
CA ALA A 452 -38.97 -1.30 9.44
C ALA A 452 -39.05 -0.39 8.20
N PRO A 453 -38.54 -0.83 7.03
CA PRO A 453 -38.64 -0.04 5.82
C PRO A 453 -40.10 0.06 5.43
N ASP A 454 -40.68 1.26 5.43
CA ASP A 454 -41.54 1.78 4.35
C ASP A 454 -42.17 3.14 4.68
N ALA A 455 -41.88 4.15 3.84
CA ALA A 455 -42.89 5.06 3.26
C ALA A 455 -42.24 5.91 2.13
N PRO A 456 -42.75 5.86 0.88
CA PRO A 456 -42.30 6.75 -0.20
C PRO A 456 -42.94 8.15 -0.07
N PRO A 457 -42.32 9.21 -0.65
CA PRO A 457 -42.86 10.57 -0.61
C PRO A 457 -44.11 10.74 -1.52
N PRO A 458 -45.00 11.72 -1.25
CA PRO A 458 -46.26 11.84 -1.96
C PRO A 458 -46.14 12.61 -3.30
N ASP A 459 -46.99 12.19 -4.24
CA ASP A 459 -47.49 12.84 -5.46
C ASP A 459 -46.65 12.86 -6.76
N ALA A 460 -46.97 11.91 -7.65
CA ALA A 460 -47.08 12.11 -9.09
C ALA A 460 -48.27 11.26 -9.65
N PRO A 461 -49.04 11.75 -10.66
CA PRO A 461 -50.35 11.20 -11.04
C PRO A 461 -50.28 9.93 -11.91
N PRO A 462 -51.39 9.17 -12.04
CA PRO A 462 -51.36 7.76 -12.38
C PRO A 462 -51.33 7.49 -13.89
N SER A 463 -50.74 6.35 -14.25
CA SER A 463 -50.82 5.74 -15.58
C SER A 463 -51.34 4.31 -15.43
N ASP A 464 -52.54 4.08 -15.96
CA ASP A 464 -53.29 2.83 -15.96
C ASP A 464 -52.62 1.67 -16.74
N ALA A 465 -52.75 0.47 -16.16
CA ALA A 465 -53.07 -0.83 -16.80
C ALA A 465 -52.12 -2.01 -16.43
N PRO A 466 -52.66 -3.25 -16.32
CA PRO A 466 -52.17 -4.26 -15.38
C PRO A 466 -51.42 -5.43 -16.03
N ALA A 467 -50.60 -6.11 -15.22
CA ALA A 467 -50.05 -7.44 -15.51
C ALA A 467 -50.23 -8.36 -14.27
N PRO A 468 -50.29 -9.70 -14.46
CA PRO A 468 -51.19 -10.58 -13.73
C PRO A 468 -50.56 -11.35 -12.55
N ASP A 469 -51.46 -11.85 -11.69
CA ASP A 469 -51.25 -12.59 -10.45
C ASP A 469 -50.41 -13.87 -10.58
N ALA A 470 -49.52 -14.08 -9.61
CA ALA A 470 -48.99 -15.40 -9.23
C ALA A 470 -49.59 -15.79 -7.86
N PRO A 471 -50.19 -17.00 -7.71
CA PRO A 471 -50.84 -17.42 -6.47
C PRO A 471 -49.86 -18.07 -5.48
N ALA A 472 -50.16 -17.89 -4.20
CA ALA A 472 -49.48 -18.49 -3.05
C ALA A 472 -49.66 -20.01 -2.96
N PRO A 473 -48.72 -20.75 -2.33
CA PRO A 473 -48.88 -22.16 -2.03
C PRO A 473 -49.50 -22.36 -0.64
N ASP A 474 -50.53 -23.21 -0.58
CA ASP A 474 -51.08 -23.75 0.66
C ASP A 474 -51.25 -25.27 0.53
N ALA A 475 -50.78 -25.99 1.56
CA ALA A 475 -51.02 -27.40 1.91
C ALA A 475 -50.33 -28.53 1.09
N PRO A 476 -50.31 -29.78 1.62
CA PRO A 476 -49.73 -30.25 2.88
C PRO A 476 -48.68 -31.37 2.67
N ALA A 477 -47.93 -31.71 3.72
CA ALA A 477 -46.88 -32.74 3.72
C ALA A 477 -47.35 -34.12 3.21
N PRO A 478 -46.55 -34.84 2.39
CA PRO A 478 -46.80 -36.24 2.08
C PRO A 478 -46.13 -37.18 3.07
N ASP A 479 -46.85 -38.26 3.37
CA ASP A 479 -46.44 -39.40 4.17
C ASP A 479 -45.09 -39.99 3.73
N SER A 480 -44.28 -40.35 4.72
CA SER A 480 -43.07 -41.14 4.55
C SER A 480 -43.41 -42.63 4.49
N ASP A 481 -43.36 -43.21 3.29
CA ASP A 481 -43.27 -44.65 3.09
C ASP A 481 -41.80 -45.08 3.26
N PRO A 482 -41.43 -45.87 4.29
CA PRO A 482 -40.04 -46.27 4.53
C PRO A 482 -39.58 -47.47 3.69
N SER A 483 -40.27 -47.84 2.61
CA SER A 483 -39.96 -49.07 1.84
C SER A 483 -39.35 -48.86 0.44
N ALA A 484 -39.02 -47.64 0.03
CA ALA A 484 -38.24 -47.41 -1.19
C ALA A 484 -36.72 -47.52 -0.92
N ALA A 485 -36.27 -48.76 -0.67
CA ALA A 485 -34.85 -49.09 -0.63
C ALA A 485 -34.16 -48.78 -1.97
N GLU A 486 -33.06 -48.02 -1.87
CA GLU A 486 -31.85 -48.05 -2.71
C GLU A 486 -32.05 -48.34 -4.20
N ARG A 487 -32.16 -47.28 -5.02
CA ARG A 487 -31.67 -47.34 -6.40
C ARG A 487 -30.20 -46.94 -6.38
N PRO A 488 -29.28 -47.74 -6.93
CA PRO A 488 -27.89 -47.33 -7.10
C PRO A 488 -27.88 -46.08 -7.99
N VAL A 489 -27.31 -44.98 -7.51
CA VAL A 489 -26.90 -43.90 -8.41
C VAL A 489 -25.93 -44.56 -9.38
N ASP A 490 -26.24 -44.48 -10.66
CA ASP A 490 -25.37 -45.00 -11.71
C ASP A 490 -24.07 -44.17 -11.73
N GLN A 491 -23.10 -44.57 -10.91
CA GLN A 491 -21.79 -43.92 -10.78
C GLN A 491 -21.02 -43.93 -12.12
N THR A 492 -21.46 -44.69 -13.12
CA THR A 492 -20.83 -44.73 -14.45
C THR A 492 -21.21 -43.53 -15.31
N ARG A 493 -22.39 -42.94 -15.08
CA ARG A 493 -22.99 -41.85 -15.89
C ARG A 493 -22.10 -40.61 -15.97
N PHE A 494 -21.52 -40.21 -14.85
CA PHE A 494 -20.64 -39.05 -14.72
C PHE A 494 -19.18 -39.44 -14.52
N GLY A 495 -18.77 -40.65 -14.92
CA GLY A 495 -17.38 -41.11 -14.76
C GLY A 495 -16.92 -41.12 -13.30
N GLY A 496 -17.78 -41.56 -12.38
CA GLY A 496 -17.51 -41.64 -10.95
C GLY A 496 -17.69 -40.34 -10.16
N LEU A 497 -17.97 -39.20 -10.82
CA LEU A 497 -18.19 -37.91 -10.16
C LEU A 497 -19.62 -37.82 -9.61
N ALA A 498 -19.77 -37.50 -8.33
CA ALA A 498 -21.04 -37.30 -7.66
C ALA A 498 -21.25 -35.84 -7.25
N GLY A 499 -22.51 -35.44 -7.00
CA GLY A 499 -22.84 -34.05 -6.67
C GLY A 499 -22.17 -33.56 -5.39
N TRP A 500 -22.02 -34.42 -4.37
CA TRP A 500 -21.36 -34.07 -3.11
C TRP A 500 -19.85 -33.80 -3.27
N ASP A 501 -19.21 -34.32 -4.33
CA ASP A 501 -17.79 -34.05 -4.59
C ASP A 501 -17.55 -32.57 -4.90
N LEU A 502 -18.61 -31.83 -5.28
CA LEU A 502 -18.57 -30.41 -5.64
C LEU A 502 -19.00 -29.47 -4.49
N GLU A 503 -19.33 -29.99 -3.30
CA GLU A 503 -19.71 -29.16 -2.15
C GLU A 503 -18.58 -28.18 -1.74
N GLY A 504 -17.33 -28.66 -1.76
CA GLY A 504 -16.16 -27.81 -1.54
C GLY A 504 -16.05 -26.71 -2.59
N PHE A 505 -16.29 -27.06 -3.86
CA PHE A 505 -16.18 -26.13 -4.98
C PHE A 505 -17.16 -24.96 -4.84
N HIS A 506 -18.42 -25.25 -4.49
CA HIS A 506 -19.47 -24.25 -4.28
C HIS A 506 -19.36 -23.46 -2.97
N SER A 507 -18.71 -24.02 -1.95
CA SER A 507 -18.45 -23.33 -0.68
C SER A 507 -17.17 -22.49 -0.70
N GLY A 508 -16.36 -22.58 -1.76
CA GLY A 508 -15.08 -21.87 -1.86
C GLY A 508 -13.94 -22.59 -1.14
N GLY A 509 -14.18 -23.82 -0.68
CA GLY A 509 -13.26 -24.63 0.11
C GLY A 509 -12.55 -25.74 -0.66
N ASP A 510 -12.85 -25.95 -1.95
CA ASP A 510 -12.12 -26.93 -2.77
C ASP A 510 -10.81 -26.32 -3.27
N THR A 511 -9.72 -26.89 -2.76
CA THR A 511 -8.35 -26.52 -3.11
C THR A 511 -7.74 -27.46 -4.15
N GLU A 512 -8.53 -28.39 -4.70
CA GLU A 512 -8.11 -29.39 -5.69
C GLU A 512 -9.14 -29.56 -6.81
N ALA A 513 -9.80 -28.49 -7.23
CA ALA A 513 -10.88 -28.54 -8.22
C ALA A 513 -10.47 -29.24 -9.54
N TRP A 514 -9.16 -29.22 -9.89
CA TRP A 514 -8.59 -29.92 -11.05
C TRP A 514 -8.70 -31.45 -10.99
N LYS A 515 -8.98 -32.04 -9.82
CA LYS A 515 -9.22 -33.48 -9.64
C LYS A 515 -10.67 -33.88 -9.99
N ARG A 516 -11.58 -32.90 -10.06
CA ARG A 516 -13.02 -33.12 -10.28
C ARG A 516 -13.46 -32.58 -11.63
N LEU A 517 -13.09 -31.34 -11.94
CA LEU A 517 -13.42 -30.63 -13.17
C LEU A 517 -12.37 -30.89 -14.27
N GLY A 518 -12.72 -30.58 -15.52
CA GLY A 518 -11.88 -30.78 -16.70
C GLY A 518 -12.05 -32.14 -17.36
N SER A 519 -11.00 -32.60 -18.06
CA SER A 519 -10.94 -33.93 -18.68
C SER A 519 -10.11 -34.92 -17.85
N HIS A 520 -10.66 -36.11 -17.62
CA HIS A 520 -10.01 -37.18 -16.85
C HIS A 520 -10.16 -38.52 -17.56
N VAL A 521 -9.04 -39.12 -17.96
CA VAL A 521 -9.02 -40.50 -18.48
C VAL A 521 -9.25 -41.44 -17.31
N LEU A 522 -10.24 -42.33 -17.42
CA LEU A 522 -10.58 -43.28 -16.38
C LEU A 522 -11.28 -44.51 -16.95
N THR A 523 -11.36 -45.56 -16.13
CA THR A 523 -12.06 -46.80 -16.46
C THR A 523 -13.26 -46.98 -15.53
N VAL A 524 -14.47 -47.07 -16.10
CA VAL A 524 -15.71 -47.33 -15.36
C VAL A 524 -16.21 -48.76 -15.59
N PRO A 525 -16.98 -49.34 -14.67
CA PRO A 525 -17.74 -50.55 -14.95
C PRO A 525 -18.71 -50.34 -16.12
N GLY A 526 -18.72 -51.24 -17.10
CA GLY A 526 -19.69 -51.24 -18.20
C GLY A 526 -20.46 -52.56 -18.29
N PRO A 527 -21.51 -52.62 -19.14
CA PRO A 527 -22.36 -53.81 -19.28
C PRO A 527 -21.62 -55.08 -19.69
N ASP A 528 -20.56 -54.94 -20.49
CA ASP A 528 -19.76 -56.04 -21.06
C ASP A 528 -18.35 -56.12 -20.45
N GLY A 529 -18.08 -55.43 -19.34
CA GLY A 529 -16.78 -55.31 -18.70
C GLY A 529 -16.33 -53.86 -18.48
N PRO A 530 -15.10 -53.63 -17.96
CA PRO A 530 -14.57 -52.29 -17.76
C PRO A 530 -14.43 -51.53 -19.09
N VAL A 531 -14.85 -50.27 -19.12
CA VAL A 531 -14.80 -49.38 -20.29
C VAL A 531 -13.91 -48.19 -19.97
N SER A 532 -12.85 -48.01 -20.76
CA SER A 532 -11.97 -46.84 -20.67
C SER A 532 -12.48 -45.72 -21.56
N GLY A 533 -12.31 -44.48 -21.10
CA GLY A 533 -12.75 -43.27 -21.79
C GLY A 533 -12.38 -42.04 -20.98
N THR A 534 -12.99 -40.90 -21.33
CA THR A 534 -12.73 -39.63 -20.66
C THR A 534 -14.00 -39.10 -20.02
N ARG A 535 -13.92 -38.74 -18.73
CA ARG A 535 -14.92 -37.88 -18.08
C ARG A 535 -14.61 -36.43 -18.42
N PHE A 536 -15.60 -35.70 -18.91
CA PHE A 536 -15.56 -34.25 -19.04
C PHE A 536 -16.49 -33.63 -18.01
N ALA A 537 -16.05 -32.58 -17.32
CA ALA A 537 -16.85 -31.84 -16.36
C ALA A 537 -16.53 -30.33 -16.41
N VAL A 538 -17.54 -29.49 -16.59
CA VAL A 538 -17.38 -28.03 -16.75
C VAL A 538 -18.46 -27.25 -16.02
N TRP A 539 -18.07 -26.19 -15.32
CA TRP A 539 -18.98 -25.29 -14.63
C TRP A 539 -19.56 -24.25 -15.59
N ALA A 540 -20.86 -24.30 -15.81
CA ALA A 540 -21.61 -23.40 -16.71
C ALA A 540 -23.08 -23.30 -16.26
N PRO A 541 -23.33 -22.70 -15.08
CA PRO A 541 -24.63 -22.78 -14.40
C PRO A 541 -25.77 -22.11 -15.14
N GLN A 542 -25.49 -21.09 -15.97
CA GLN A 542 -26.52 -20.39 -16.72
C GLN A 542 -26.82 -21.05 -18.09
N ALA A 543 -25.99 -21.98 -18.55
CA ALA A 543 -26.16 -22.63 -19.85
C ALA A 543 -27.48 -23.41 -19.96
N ARG A 544 -28.06 -23.44 -21.15
CA ARG A 544 -29.26 -24.26 -21.47
C ARG A 544 -28.89 -25.68 -21.89
N ALA A 545 -27.73 -25.84 -22.52
CA ALA A 545 -27.18 -27.12 -22.92
C ALA A 545 -25.66 -26.98 -23.05
N VAL A 546 -24.92 -28.05 -22.74
CA VAL A 546 -23.49 -28.14 -22.98
C VAL A 546 -23.20 -29.45 -23.72
N SER A 547 -22.30 -29.41 -24.68
CA SER A 547 -21.78 -30.59 -25.39
C SER A 547 -20.26 -30.54 -25.45
N VAL A 548 -19.59 -31.69 -25.46
CA VAL A 548 -18.16 -31.78 -25.75
C VAL A 548 -17.97 -32.08 -27.24
N ALA A 549 -17.30 -31.19 -27.96
CA ALA A 549 -17.01 -31.34 -29.38
C ALA A 549 -15.51 -31.57 -29.55
N GLY A 550 -15.12 -32.52 -30.40
CA GLY A 550 -13.72 -32.89 -30.59
C GLY A 550 -13.49 -33.72 -31.84
N ASP A 551 -12.24 -34.08 -32.09
CA ASP A 551 -11.86 -34.92 -33.23
C ASP A 551 -12.62 -36.26 -33.27
N PHE A 552 -12.82 -36.88 -32.11
CA PHE A 552 -13.51 -38.16 -31.91
C PHE A 552 -15.00 -38.16 -32.30
N ASN A 553 -15.62 -36.98 -32.43
CA ASN A 553 -17.00 -36.84 -32.90
C ASN A 553 -17.13 -35.90 -34.10
N GLY A 554 -16.02 -35.60 -34.80
CA GLY A 554 -16.01 -34.72 -35.97
C GLY A 554 -16.50 -33.30 -35.65
N TRP A 555 -16.27 -32.83 -34.42
CA TRP A 555 -16.73 -31.53 -33.90
C TRP A 555 -18.26 -31.35 -33.84
N ALA A 556 -19.03 -32.44 -33.95
CA ALA A 556 -20.50 -32.40 -33.96
C ALA A 556 -21.14 -32.20 -32.56
N GLY A 557 -20.37 -32.41 -31.49
CA GLY A 557 -20.84 -32.28 -30.10
C GLY A 557 -21.49 -33.55 -29.55
N THR A 558 -21.00 -34.02 -28.41
CA THR A 558 -21.63 -35.07 -27.59
C THR A 558 -22.26 -34.40 -26.37
N PRO A 559 -23.59 -34.47 -26.17
CA PRO A 559 -24.26 -33.80 -25.06
C PRO A 559 -23.72 -34.22 -23.70
N LEU A 560 -23.45 -33.24 -22.85
CA LEU A 560 -23.20 -33.43 -21.41
C LEU A 560 -24.50 -33.20 -20.65
N GLU A 561 -24.53 -33.67 -19.41
CA GLU A 561 -25.71 -33.58 -18.57
C GLU A 561 -25.44 -32.73 -17.34
N LEU A 562 -26.39 -31.85 -17.01
CA LEU A 562 -26.31 -31.03 -15.81
C LEU A 562 -26.43 -31.91 -14.57
N MET A 563 -25.40 -31.91 -13.74
CA MET A 563 -25.43 -32.56 -12.43
C MET A 563 -26.40 -31.79 -11.52
N PRO A 564 -27.48 -32.42 -11.02
CA PRO A 564 -28.55 -31.72 -10.32
C PRO A 564 -28.06 -30.85 -9.17
N GLY A 565 -28.43 -29.57 -9.18
CA GLY A 565 -28.14 -28.63 -8.09
C GLY A 565 -26.73 -28.03 -8.05
N THR A 566 -25.85 -28.39 -9.00
CA THR A 566 -24.43 -27.99 -8.96
C THR A 566 -24.06 -26.94 -10.02
N GLY A 567 -24.81 -26.80 -11.11
CA GLY A 567 -24.38 -25.95 -12.23
C GLY A 567 -23.19 -26.51 -13.03
N VAL A 568 -22.72 -27.72 -12.70
CA VAL A 568 -21.66 -28.44 -13.43
C VAL A 568 -22.28 -29.40 -14.43
N TRP A 569 -21.83 -29.33 -15.68
CA TRP A 569 -22.20 -30.24 -16.76
C TRP A 569 -21.14 -31.31 -16.87
N ALA A 570 -21.53 -32.58 -16.80
CA ALA A 570 -20.60 -33.70 -16.83
C ALA A 570 -21.09 -34.86 -17.69
N GLY A 571 -20.15 -35.69 -18.15
CA GLY A 571 -20.45 -36.91 -18.90
C GLY A 571 -19.20 -37.74 -19.16
N PHE A 572 -19.37 -39.05 -19.26
CA PHE A 572 -18.31 -39.99 -19.64
C PHE A 572 -18.43 -40.35 -21.13
N VAL A 573 -17.36 -40.16 -21.89
CA VAL A 573 -17.28 -40.48 -23.32
C VAL A 573 -16.34 -41.69 -23.53
N PRO A 574 -16.88 -42.88 -23.86
CA PRO A 574 -16.08 -44.08 -24.07
C PRO A 574 -15.09 -43.95 -25.23
N GLY A 575 -13.91 -44.56 -25.08
CA GLY A 575 -12.91 -44.66 -26.15
C GLY A 575 -12.12 -43.40 -26.45
N VAL A 576 -12.43 -42.28 -25.79
CA VAL A 576 -11.60 -41.06 -25.82
C VAL A 576 -10.43 -41.23 -24.84
N GLY A 577 -9.23 -40.88 -25.28
CA GLY A 577 -8.00 -41.02 -24.47
C GLY A 577 -7.06 -39.83 -24.64
N VAL A 578 -5.86 -39.95 -24.07
CA VAL A 578 -4.81 -38.92 -24.14
C VAL A 578 -4.53 -38.53 -25.59
N GLY A 579 -4.40 -37.23 -25.85
CA GLY A 579 -4.13 -36.64 -27.16
C GLY A 579 -5.37 -36.20 -27.95
N ALA A 580 -6.58 -36.58 -27.52
CA ALA A 580 -7.81 -36.16 -28.20
C ALA A 580 -8.04 -34.64 -28.04
N LEU A 581 -8.33 -33.96 -29.15
CA LEU A 581 -8.67 -32.54 -29.17
C LEU A 581 -10.14 -32.33 -28.79
N TYR A 582 -10.42 -31.33 -27.94
CA TYR A 582 -11.80 -31.00 -27.57
C TYR A 582 -12.02 -29.53 -27.19
N LYS A 583 -13.30 -29.12 -27.27
CA LYS A 583 -13.86 -27.88 -26.74
C LYS A 583 -15.24 -28.15 -26.15
N PHE A 584 -15.74 -27.24 -25.33
CA PHE A 584 -17.14 -27.22 -24.92
C PHE A 584 -17.96 -26.33 -25.86
N GLN A 585 -19.03 -26.87 -26.41
CA GLN A 585 -20.10 -26.12 -27.04
C GLN A 585 -21.14 -25.77 -25.99
N ILE A 586 -21.38 -24.48 -25.75
CA ILE A 586 -22.26 -23.98 -24.70
C ILE A 586 -23.40 -23.18 -25.33
N LEU A 587 -24.64 -23.64 -25.12
CA LEU A 587 -25.84 -22.90 -25.51
C LEU A 587 -26.21 -21.93 -24.38
N THR A 588 -26.05 -20.63 -24.62
CA THR A 588 -26.37 -19.57 -23.66
C THR A 588 -27.88 -19.47 -23.41
N ARG A 589 -28.27 -18.73 -22.36
CA ARG A 589 -29.69 -18.43 -22.09
C ARG A 589 -30.38 -17.75 -23.26
N ASP A 590 -29.65 -16.87 -23.95
CA ASP A 590 -30.15 -16.08 -25.08
C ASP A 590 -30.19 -16.89 -26.39
N GLY A 591 -29.74 -18.15 -26.38
CA GLY A 591 -29.84 -19.08 -27.50
C GLY A 591 -28.66 -19.03 -28.47
N GLU A 592 -27.55 -18.42 -28.09
CA GLU A 592 -26.29 -18.42 -28.84
C GLU A 592 -25.46 -19.66 -28.48
N TRP A 593 -24.80 -20.25 -29.48
CA TRP A 593 -23.80 -21.31 -29.25
C TRP A 593 -22.41 -20.71 -29.20
N LEU A 594 -21.71 -20.91 -28.07
CA LEU A 594 -20.31 -20.55 -27.87
C LEU A 594 -19.42 -21.78 -27.96
N GLU A 595 -18.21 -21.64 -28.50
CA GLU A 595 -17.15 -22.64 -28.41
C GLU A 595 -16.09 -22.19 -27.42
N LYS A 596 -15.86 -22.99 -26.38
CA LYS A 596 -14.98 -22.66 -25.26
C LYS A 596 -13.89 -23.71 -25.09
N ALA A 597 -12.65 -23.25 -24.91
CA ALA A 597 -11.59 -24.06 -24.32
C ALA A 597 -11.98 -24.44 -22.89
N ASP A 598 -11.47 -25.58 -22.43
CA ASP A 598 -11.69 -26.05 -21.06
C ASP A 598 -10.92 -25.17 -20.06
N PRO A 599 -11.59 -24.51 -19.08
CA PRO A 599 -10.92 -23.77 -18.02
C PRO A 599 -9.90 -24.61 -17.23
N MET A 600 -10.13 -25.93 -17.17
CA MET A 600 -9.32 -26.92 -16.45
C MET A 600 -8.47 -27.78 -17.40
N ALA A 601 -8.23 -27.31 -18.63
CA ALA A 601 -7.34 -27.98 -19.57
C ALA A 601 -5.95 -28.19 -18.95
N ARG A 602 -5.46 -29.44 -18.97
CA ARG A 602 -4.09 -29.78 -18.56
C ARG A 602 -3.08 -29.66 -19.69
N TYR A 603 -3.57 -29.64 -20.92
CA TYR A 603 -2.80 -29.40 -22.12
C TYR A 603 -3.68 -28.72 -23.19
N ALA A 604 -3.06 -27.95 -24.07
CA ALA A 604 -3.74 -27.14 -25.07
C ALA A 604 -3.00 -27.18 -26.40
N GLU A 605 -3.72 -26.94 -27.50
CA GLU A 605 -3.08 -26.75 -28.81
C GLU A 605 -2.14 -25.54 -28.82
N GLN A 606 -1.23 -25.51 -29.79
CA GLN A 606 -0.35 -24.37 -30.01
C GLN A 606 -1.14 -23.19 -30.61
N PRO A 607 -0.97 -21.96 -30.09
CA PRO A 607 -1.58 -20.77 -30.69
C PRO A 607 -1.20 -20.62 -32.17
N PRO A 608 -2.12 -20.16 -33.04
CA PRO A 608 -3.43 -19.57 -32.72
C PRO A 608 -4.57 -20.59 -32.58
N ALA A 609 -4.29 -21.90 -32.58
CA ALA A 609 -5.32 -22.90 -32.29
C ALA A 609 -5.69 -22.88 -30.81
N THR A 610 -6.91 -23.33 -30.49
CA THR A 610 -7.56 -23.05 -29.19
C THR A 610 -8.27 -24.25 -28.58
N ALA A 611 -8.13 -25.45 -29.13
CA ALA A 611 -8.70 -26.63 -28.47
C ALA A 611 -7.86 -27.02 -27.25
N SER A 612 -8.54 -27.59 -26.27
CA SER A 612 -7.93 -28.33 -25.18
C SER A 612 -7.56 -29.73 -25.64
N ILE A 613 -6.55 -30.33 -25.01
CA ILE A 613 -6.08 -31.69 -25.31
C ILE A 613 -6.28 -32.53 -24.06
N VAL A 614 -6.95 -33.68 -24.20
CA VAL A 614 -7.08 -34.65 -23.11
C VAL A 614 -5.67 -35.12 -22.72
N TRP A 615 -5.32 -34.96 -21.44
CA TRP A 615 -3.97 -35.26 -20.96
C TRP A 615 -3.97 -35.99 -19.62
N GLU A 616 -3.09 -36.98 -19.51
CA GLU A 616 -2.76 -37.69 -18.30
C GLU A 616 -1.23 -37.85 -18.27
N SER A 617 -0.59 -37.41 -17.19
CA SER A 617 0.86 -37.48 -17.06
C SER A 617 1.31 -38.89 -16.75
N GLY A 618 2.40 -39.33 -17.38
CA GLY A 618 3.10 -40.57 -17.04
C GLY A 618 4.47 -40.29 -16.38
N TYR A 619 4.73 -39.05 -15.96
CA TYR A 619 6.04 -38.62 -15.49
C TYR A 619 6.35 -39.19 -14.09
N GLU A 620 7.57 -39.73 -13.93
CA GLU A 620 8.10 -40.20 -12.65
C GLU A 620 9.17 -39.23 -12.14
N TRP A 621 8.85 -38.49 -11.07
CA TRP A 621 9.76 -37.53 -10.43
C TRP A 621 10.94 -38.19 -9.72
N ARG A 622 12.05 -37.46 -9.57
CA ARG A 622 13.28 -37.92 -8.89
C ARG A 622 13.83 -36.91 -7.88
N ASP A 623 12.99 -35.97 -7.45
CA ASP A 623 13.35 -34.82 -6.61
C ASP A 623 12.88 -34.96 -5.15
N GLU A 624 12.59 -36.18 -4.69
CA GLU A 624 12.12 -36.44 -3.32
C GLU A 624 13.05 -35.84 -2.24
N GLU A 625 14.37 -35.89 -2.47
CA GLU A 625 15.37 -35.29 -1.57
C GLU A 625 15.27 -33.76 -1.53
N TRP A 626 15.02 -33.13 -2.69
CA TRP A 626 14.83 -31.68 -2.79
C TRP A 626 13.58 -31.25 -2.01
N LEU A 627 12.43 -31.90 -2.26
CA LEU A 627 11.17 -31.59 -1.59
C LEU A 627 11.27 -31.79 -0.06
N ALA A 628 11.94 -32.86 0.38
CA ALA A 628 12.16 -33.12 1.80
C ALA A 628 13.04 -32.05 2.47
N ARG A 629 14.01 -31.49 1.75
CA ARG A 629 14.84 -30.38 2.22
C ARG A 629 14.05 -29.07 2.24
N ARG A 630 13.31 -28.76 1.16
CA ARG A 630 12.44 -27.56 1.08
C ARG A 630 11.49 -27.50 2.28
N ALA A 631 10.79 -28.60 2.58
CA ALA A 631 9.83 -28.67 3.69
C ALA A 631 10.42 -28.38 5.08
N ARG A 632 11.74 -28.39 5.24
CA ARG A 632 12.44 -28.10 6.51
C ARG A 632 13.19 -26.77 6.48
N SER A 633 13.27 -26.12 5.33
CA SER A 633 13.98 -24.86 5.14
C SER A 633 13.07 -23.67 5.50
N GLU A 634 13.70 -22.56 5.88
CA GLU A 634 13.03 -21.28 6.10
C GLU A 634 13.59 -20.26 5.10
N PRO A 635 12.89 -19.97 3.99
CA PRO A 635 13.42 -19.13 2.91
C PRO A 635 13.96 -17.77 3.36
N ARG A 636 13.39 -17.18 4.41
CA ARG A 636 13.81 -15.86 4.95
C ARG A 636 15.27 -15.83 5.43
N VAL A 637 15.76 -16.95 5.96
CA VAL A 637 17.11 -17.06 6.54
C VAL A 637 18.05 -17.86 5.67
N GLU A 638 17.69 -18.15 4.42
CA GLU A 638 18.52 -18.86 3.44
C GLU A 638 19.07 -17.88 2.38
N PRO A 639 20.16 -18.21 1.67
CA PRO A 639 20.61 -17.42 0.54
C PRO A 639 19.62 -17.57 -0.63
N ILE A 640 19.07 -16.44 -1.10
CA ILE A 640 18.20 -16.39 -2.27
C ILE A 640 18.73 -15.33 -3.25
N SER A 641 19.29 -15.84 -4.35
CA SER A 641 19.67 -15.11 -5.55
C SER A 641 18.97 -15.74 -6.76
N ILE A 642 18.15 -14.93 -7.43
CA ILE A 642 17.18 -15.33 -8.46
C ILE A 642 17.65 -14.84 -9.83
N TYR A 643 17.63 -15.76 -10.80
CA TYR A 643 17.76 -15.45 -12.22
C TYR A 643 16.38 -15.45 -12.86
N GLU A 644 15.85 -14.27 -13.18
CA GLU A 644 14.55 -14.12 -13.83
C GLU A 644 14.69 -14.34 -15.36
N VAL A 645 13.83 -15.18 -15.93
CA VAL A 645 13.95 -15.67 -17.31
C VAL A 645 12.60 -15.67 -18.03
N HIS A 646 12.54 -15.00 -19.17
CA HIS A 646 11.52 -15.30 -20.18
C HIS A 646 11.98 -16.50 -21.02
N LEU A 647 11.51 -17.69 -20.64
CA LEU A 647 12.07 -18.95 -21.12
C LEU A 647 11.97 -19.12 -22.65
N GLY A 648 10.89 -18.62 -23.26
CA GLY A 648 10.65 -18.71 -24.70
C GLY A 648 11.62 -17.91 -25.58
N SER A 649 12.34 -16.94 -25.02
CA SER A 649 13.31 -16.13 -25.78
C SER A 649 14.76 -16.37 -25.36
N TRP A 650 15.03 -16.87 -24.15
CA TRP A 650 16.38 -17.04 -23.60
C TRP A 650 17.41 -17.72 -24.53
N ARG A 651 17.03 -18.80 -25.22
CA ARG A 651 17.89 -19.49 -26.23
C ARG A 651 17.16 -19.74 -27.55
N GLY A 652 16.32 -18.78 -27.96
CA GLY A 652 15.49 -18.89 -29.15
C GLY A 652 14.38 -19.93 -29.01
N ALA A 653 13.86 -20.44 -30.13
CA ALA A 653 12.70 -21.34 -30.18
C ALA A 653 13.04 -22.81 -29.78
N LYS A 654 13.56 -23.01 -28.57
CA LYS A 654 13.80 -24.35 -27.98
C LYS A 654 12.71 -24.69 -26.97
N GLY A 655 12.37 -25.98 -26.87
CA GLY A 655 11.39 -26.48 -25.90
C GLY A 655 11.98 -26.74 -24.51
N TYR A 656 11.11 -27.07 -23.54
CA TYR A 656 11.49 -27.30 -22.13
C TYR A 656 12.62 -28.35 -21.99
N ARG A 657 12.52 -29.48 -22.70
CA ARG A 657 13.56 -30.54 -22.64
C ARG A 657 14.90 -30.09 -23.20
N GLU A 658 14.89 -29.35 -24.30
CA GLU A 658 16.10 -28.89 -24.98
C GLU A 658 16.82 -27.82 -24.14
N LEU A 659 16.05 -27.00 -23.42
CA LEU A 659 16.59 -25.96 -22.55
C LEU A 659 17.15 -26.48 -21.23
N ALA A 660 16.74 -27.66 -20.77
CA ALA A 660 17.10 -28.17 -19.45
C ALA A 660 18.62 -28.19 -19.20
N ASP A 661 19.40 -28.80 -20.11
CA ASP A 661 20.85 -28.91 -19.92
C ASP A 661 21.54 -27.54 -20.00
N GLU A 662 21.15 -26.70 -20.96
CA GLU A 662 21.75 -25.37 -21.16
C GLU A 662 21.45 -24.42 -19.99
N LEU A 663 20.20 -24.40 -19.52
CA LEU A 663 19.80 -23.55 -18.40
C LEU A 663 20.50 -23.98 -17.12
N ILE A 664 20.52 -25.28 -16.82
CA ILE A 664 21.18 -25.83 -15.64
C ILE A 664 22.68 -25.52 -15.66
N GLU A 665 23.36 -25.77 -16.79
CA GLU A 665 24.78 -25.45 -16.95
C GLU A 665 25.02 -23.96 -16.64
N TYR A 666 24.20 -23.08 -17.23
CA TYR A 666 24.36 -21.64 -17.08
C TYR A 666 24.12 -21.16 -15.65
N VAL A 667 22.97 -21.48 -15.06
CA VAL A 667 22.59 -20.95 -13.73
C VAL A 667 23.46 -21.54 -12.62
N THR A 668 23.88 -22.81 -12.75
CA THR A 668 24.83 -23.44 -11.84
C THR A 668 26.21 -22.81 -11.98
N TRP A 669 26.67 -22.54 -13.21
CA TRP A 669 27.95 -21.88 -13.45
C TRP A 669 27.97 -20.46 -12.87
N GLN A 670 26.90 -19.69 -13.07
CA GLN A 670 26.66 -18.36 -12.49
C GLN A 670 26.39 -18.40 -10.98
N GLY A 671 26.08 -19.55 -10.40
CA GLY A 671 25.90 -19.73 -8.96
C GLY A 671 24.58 -19.20 -8.39
N TYR A 672 23.57 -18.97 -9.23
CA TYR A 672 22.22 -18.65 -8.75
C TYR A 672 21.64 -19.79 -7.92
N THR A 673 20.71 -19.45 -7.03
CA THR A 673 20.02 -20.43 -6.17
C THR A 673 18.65 -20.81 -6.72
N HIS A 674 18.03 -19.90 -7.47
CA HIS A 674 16.70 -20.03 -8.00
C HIS A 674 16.64 -19.48 -9.42
N VAL A 675 15.72 -20.03 -10.22
CA VAL A 675 15.23 -19.40 -11.45
C VAL A 675 13.79 -18.94 -11.22
N GLU A 676 13.45 -17.76 -11.71
CA GLU A 676 12.07 -17.29 -11.77
C GLU A 676 11.63 -17.22 -13.22
N PHE A 677 10.62 -18.00 -13.58
CA PHE A 677 10.06 -17.96 -14.92
C PHE A 677 8.92 -16.95 -14.98
N LEU A 678 8.98 -16.06 -15.97
CA LEU A 678 7.79 -15.36 -16.45
C LEU A 678 6.67 -16.39 -16.77
N PRO A 679 5.39 -15.98 -16.83
CA PRO A 679 4.29 -16.94 -16.79
C PRO A 679 4.39 -18.04 -17.86
N LEU A 680 4.41 -19.29 -17.39
CA LEU A 680 4.43 -20.49 -18.24
C LEU A 680 3.04 -21.07 -18.48
N ALA A 681 1.98 -20.50 -17.89
CA ALA A 681 0.61 -20.88 -18.18
C ALA A 681 0.25 -20.52 -19.63
N GLN A 682 -0.64 -21.32 -20.25
CA GLN A 682 -0.99 -21.19 -21.65
C GLN A 682 -1.55 -19.79 -21.95
N HIS A 683 -0.94 -19.11 -22.91
CA HIS A 683 -1.34 -17.78 -23.38
C HIS A 683 -1.26 -17.68 -24.91
N PRO A 684 -2.19 -16.98 -25.57
CA PRO A 684 -2.28 -16.97 -27.03
C PRO A 684 -1.39 -15.91 -27.70
N PHE A 685 -0.93 -14.91 -26.94
CA PHE A 685 -0.26 -13.73 -27.47
C PHE A 685 1.13 -13.56 -26.86
N ALA A 686 2.18 -13.91 -27.61
CA ALA A 686 3.56 -13.88 -27.12
C ALA A 686 4.02 -12.51 -26.60
N PRO A 687 3.66 -11.36 -27.20
CA PRO A 687 4.02 -10.04 -26.66
C PRO A 687 3.32 -9.66 -25.36
N SER A 688 2.42 -10.51 -24.82
CA SER A 688 1.97 -10.36 -23.42
C SER A 688 3.01 -10.89 -22.41
N TRP A 689 4.08 -11.52 -22.90
CA TRP A 689 5.13 -12.20 -22.12
C TRP A 689 4.62 -13.29 -21.17
N GLY A 690 3.36 -13.71 -21.34
CA GLY A 690 2.68 -14.67 -20.50
C GLY A 690 1.59 -14.08 -19.60
N TYR A 691 1.54 -12.75 -19.41
CA TYR A 691 0.62 -12.12 -18.46
C TYR A 691 -0.85 -12.06 -18.91
N GLN A 692 -1.17 -12.50 -20.13
CA GLN A 692 -2.57 -12.66 -20.59
C GLN A 692 -2.93 -14.14 -20.77
N VAL A 693 -3.08 -14.82 -19.63
CA VAL A 693 -3.32 -16.28 -19.54
C VAL A 693 -4.74 -16.65 -19.97
N THR A 694 -4.87 -17.70 -20.78
CA THR A 694 -6.18 -18.30 -21.15
C THR A 694 -6.34 -19.74 -20.69
N GLY A 695 -5.24 -20.49 -20.50
CA GLY A 695 -5.25 -21.85 -19.97
C GLY A 695 -4.45 -21.95 -18.68
N TYR A 696 -5.11 -21.69 -17.55
CA TYR A 696 -4.48 -21.60 -16.23
C TYR A 696 -3.83 -22.91 -15.76
N PHE A 697 -4.37 -24.06 -16.15
CA PHE A 697 -3.91 -25.39 -15.75
C PHE A 697 -3.04 -26.09 -16.82
N ALA A 698 -2.74 -25.41 -17.93
CA ALA A 698 -1.93 -25.94 -19.01
C ALA A 698 -0.62 -25.15 -19.12
N PRO A 699 0.54 -25.81 -19.18
CA PRO A 699 1.79 -25.15 -19.55
C PRO A 699 1.80 -24.76 -21.03
N GLN A 700 2.62 -23.77 -21.37
CA GLN A 700 2.71 -23.17 -22.70
C GLN A 700 3.13 -24.20 -23.76
N SER A 701 2.17 -24.57 -24.61
CA SER A 701 2.28 -25.69 -25.55
C SER A 701 3.29 -25.46 -26.69
N THR A 702 3.71 -24.22 -26.94
CA THR A 702 4.77 -23.91 -27.90
C THR A 702 6.15 -24.40 -27.45
N MET A 703 6.30 -24.75 -26.17
CA MET A 703 7.56 -25.20 -25.59
C MET A 703 7.63 -26.71 -25.34
N GLY A 704 6.54 -27.45 -25.56
CA GLY A 704 6.48 -28.89 -25.34
C GLY A 704 5.18 -29.33 -24.71
N ASP A 705 5.14 -30.59 -24.29
CA ASP A 705 4.03 -31.13 -23.52
C ASP A 705 4.21 -30.88 -22.00
N PRO A 706 3.18 -31.15 -21.16
CA PRO A 706 3.30 -30.96 -19.73
C PRO A 706 4.37 -31.80 -19.03
N ASP A 707 4.77 -32.96 -19.58
CA ASP A 707 5.83 -33.80 -19.00
C ASP A 707 7.23 -33.31 -19.40
N ASP A 708 7.34 -32.52 -20.48
CA ASP A 708 8.56 -31.79 -20.82
C ASP A 708 8.87 -30.69 -19.80
N LEU A 709 7.85 -29.98 -19.29
CA LEU A 709 8.04 -29.00 -18.21
C LEU A 709 8.39 -29.70 -16.87
N ARG A 710 7.73 -30.81 -16.53
CA ARG A 710 8.11 -31.61 -15.34
C ARG A 710 9.56 -32.05 -15.42
N TYR A 711 10.00 -32.49 -16.59
CA TYR A 711 11.40 -32.84 -16.83
C TYR A 711 12.37 -31.68 -16.58
N LEU A 712 12.06 -30.48 -17.05
CA LEU A 712 12.90 -29.31 -16.80
C LEU A 712 13.03 -29.03 -15.29
N ILE A 713 11.90 -29.04 -14.57
CA ILE A 713 11.86 -28.73 -13.13
C ILE A 713 12.59 -29.81 -12.32
N ASP A 714 12.33 -31.09 -12.58
CA ASP A 714 13.00 -32.22 -11.91
C ASP A 714 14.52 -32.16 -12.11
N ARG A 715 14.97 -31.78 -13.30
CA ARG A 715 16.39 -31.60 -13.62
C ARG A 715 17.00 -30.40 -12.90
N LEU A 716 16.26 -29.29 -12.73
CA LEU A 716 16.70 -28.13 -11.94
C LEU A 716 16.81 -28.48 -10.45
N HIS A 717 15.84 -29.19 -9.89
CA HIS A 717 15.89 -29.68 -8.50
C HIS A 717 17.06 -30.63 -8.27
N ALA A 718 17.32 -31.55 -9.19
CA ALA A 718 18.47 -32.44 -9.14
C ALA A 718 19.82 -31.69 -9.21
N ALA A 719 19.84 -30.49 -9.80
CA ALA A 719 20.99 -29.59 -9.83
C ALA A 719 21.07 -28.65 -8.60
N GLY A 720 20.09 -28.72 -7.69
CA GLY A 720 20.06 -27.87 -6.51
C GLY A 720 19.54 -26.45 -6.78
N ILE A 721 18.75 -26.24 -7.84
CA ILE A 721 18.18 -24.95 -8.24
C ILE A 721 16.68 -24.96 -7.99
N GLY A 722 16.19 -23.98 -7.23
CA GLY A 722 14.75 -23.83 -6.99
C GLY A 722 14.04 -23.14 -8.14
N VAL A 723 12.75 -23.44 -8.30
CA VAL A 723 11.94 -22.92 -9.41
C VAL A 723 10.80 -22.05 -8.88
N LEU A 724 10.78 -20.79 -9.30
CA LEU A 724 9.72 -19.83 -9.06
C LEU A 724 8.94 -19.60 -10.36
N LEU A 725 7.64 -19.33 -10.22
CA LEU A 725 6.75 -19.09 -11.35
C LEU A 725 5.93 -17.82 -11.12
N ASP A 726 5.92 -16.94 -12.12
CA ASP A 726 4.97 -15.84 -12.17
C ASP A 726 3.55 -16.38 -12.36
N TRP A 727 2.71 -16.12 -11.36
CA TRP A 727 1.32 -16.52 -11.31
C TRP A 727 0.42 -15.30 -11.47
N VAL A 728 -0.60 -15.41 -12.32
CA VAL A 728 -1.40 -14.27 -12.80
C VAL A 728 -2.87 -14.38 -12.36
N PRO A 729 -3.18 -14.22 -11.05
CA PRO A 729 -4.55 -14.29 -10.54
C PRO A 729 -5.33 -12.97 -10.65
N GLY A 730 -4.69 -11.87 -11.06
CA GLY A 730 -5.31 -10.55 -11.03
C GLY A 730 -6.33 -10.30 -12.14
N HIS A 731 -6.11 -10.88 -13.32
CA HIS A 731 -6.91 -10.60 -14.51
C HIS A 731 -6.77 -11.71 -15.57
N PHE A 732 -7.63 -11.68 -16.59
CA PHE A 732 -7.59 -12.57 -17.76
C PHE A 732 -8.11 -11.85 -19.02
N PRO A 733 -7.68 -12.22 -20.25
CA PRO A 733 -8.05 -11.50 -21.46
C PRO A 733 -9.50 -11.76 -21.89
N LYS A 734 -10.02 -10.91 -22.79
CA LYS A 734 -11.42 -10.93 -23.26
C LYS A 734 -11.69 -11.91 -24.41
N ASP A 735 -10.74 -12.80 -24.70
CA ASP A 735 -10.87 -13.83 -25.75
C ASP A 735 -12.16 -14.64 -25.61
N ALA A 736 -13.03 -14.55 -26.63
CA ALA A 736 -14.36 -15.15 -26.62
C ALA A 736 -14.35 -16.68 -26.50
N TRP A 737 -13.25 -17.33 -26.87
CA TRP A 737 -13.06 -18.78 -26.78
C TRP A 737 -12.52 -19.24 -25.42
N ALA A 738 -12.14 -18.32 -24.52
CA ALA A 738 -11.59 -18.61 -23.19
C ALA A 738 -12.60 -18.27 -22.07
N LEU A 739 -12.14 -17.72 -20.94
CA LEU A 739 -12.97 -17.49 -19.74
C LEU A 739 -14.02 -16.36 -19.87
N GLY A 740 -13.81 -15.39 -20.75
CA GLY A 740 -14.69 -14.22 -20.86
C GLY A 740 -16.13 -14.58 -21.21
N ARG A 741 -17.10 -14.11 -20.43
CA ARG A 741 -18.54 -14.39 -20.62
C ARG A 741 -18.84 -15.88 -20.81
N PHE A 742 -18.22 -16.73 -19.99
CA PHE A 742 -18.06 -18.16 -20.25
C PHE A 742 -19.35 -18.90 -20.64
N ASP A 743 -20.44 -18.68 -19.90
CA ASP A 743 -21.75 -19.31 -20.15
C ASP A 743 -22.80 -18.34 -20.73
N GLY A 744 -22.33 -17.22 -21.30
CA GLY A 744 -23.15 -16.09 -21.74
C GLY A 744 -23.39 -15.04 -20.65
N SER A 745 -22.96 -15.29 -19.40
CA SER A 745 -23.01 -14.33 -18.29
C SER A 745 -21.63 -13.97 -17.76
N ALA A 746 -21.54 -12.95 -16.88
CA ALA A 746 -20.33 -12.67 -16.11
C ALA A 746 -20.11 -13.78 -15.07
N LEU A 747 -19.34 -14.80 -15.47
CA LEU A 747 -19.18 -16.03 -14.68
C LEU A 747 -17.90 -15.97 -13.84
N TYR A 748 -16.75 -15.82 -14.51
CA TYR A 748 -15.45 -15.70 -13.86
C TYR A 748 -15.14 -14.25 -13.49
N GLU A 749 -15.57 -13.31 -14.33
CA GLU A 749 -15.46 -11.88 -14.11
C GLU A 749 -16.61 -11.32 -13.27
N HIS A 750 -16.37 -10.15 -12.65
CA HIS A 750 -17.43 -9.44 -11.97
C HIS A 750 -18.43 -8.82 -12.97
N ALA A 751 -19.73 -8.83 -12.62
CA ALA A 751 -20.80 -8.38 -13.51
C ALA A 751 -20.78 -6.85 -13.75
N ASP A 752 -20.44 -6.08 -12.71
CA ASP A 752 -20.21 -4.63 -12.81
C ASP A 752 -18.83 -4.37 -13.44
N PRO A 753 -18.74 -3.76 -14.64
CA PRO A 753 -17.47 -3.48 -15.30
C PRO A 753 -16.52 -2.59 -14.49
N ARG A 754 -17.06 -1.74 -13.62
CA ARG A 754 -16.27 -0.87 -12.73
C ARG A 754 -15.49 -1.64 -11.67
N GLN A 755 -15.79 -2.93 -11.51
CA GLN A 755 -15.06 -3.86 -10.64
C GLN A 755 -14.48 -5.03 -11.44
N GLY A 756 -15.07 -5.37 -12.59
CA GLY A 756 -14.75 -6.53 -13.39
C GLY A 756 -13.83 -6.28 -14.59
N GLU A 757 -13.36 -5.05 -14.84
CA GLU A 757 -12.52 -4.74 -16.02
C GLU A 757 -11.36 -3.80 -15.71
N HIS A 758 -10.15 -4.14 -16.18
CA HIS A 758 -9.06 -3.18 -16.30
C HIS A 758 -9.15 -2.50 -17.68
N THR A 759 -9.71 -1.29 -17.71
CA THR A 759 -9.98 -0.57 -18.97
C THR A 759 -8.71 -0.29 -19.76
N ASP A 760 -7.63 0.12 -19.09
CA ASP A 760 -6.35 0.44 -19.76
C ASP A 760 -5.66 -0.78 -20.37
N TRP A 761 -5.89 -1.97 -19.79
CA TRP A 761 -5.30 -3.22 -20.27
C TRP A 761 -6.22 -3.98 -21.23
N GLY A 762 -7.51 -3.62 -21.27
CA GLY A 762 -8.51 -4.32 -22.06
C GLY A 762 -8.83 -5.73 -21.56
N THR A 763 -8.63 -6.02 -20.27
CA THR A 763 -8.82 -7.37 -19.67
C THR A 763 -9.96 -7.41 -18.65
N TYR A 764 -10.45 -8.60 -18.34
CA TYR A 764 -11.39 -8.85 -17.24
C TYR A 764 -10.65 -9.09 -15.92
N ILE A 765 -11.30 -8.75 -14.81
CA ILE A 765 -10.86 -9.00 -13.42
C ILE A 765 -11.71 -10.13 -12.85
N PHE A 766 -11.08 -11.10 -12.18
CA PHE A 766 -11.80 -12.18 -11.51
C PHE A 766 -12.75 -11.66 -10.43
N ASN A 767 -13.91 -12.31 -10.31
CA ASN A 767 -14.84 -12.07 -9.21
C ASN A 767 -14.39 -12.86 -7.97
N PHE A 768 -13.45 -12.29 -7.21
CA PHE A 768 -12.88 -12.93 -6.01
C PHE A 768 -13.93 -13.27 -4.94
N GLY A 769 -15.08 -12.58 -4.93
CA GLY A 769 -16.19 -12.83 -4.01
C GLY A 769 -17.04 -14.05 -4.36
N ARG A 770 -16.87 -14.64 -5.56
CA ARG A 770 -17.59 -15.85 -5.95
C ARG A 770 -16.79 -17.10 -5.56
N ASN A 771 -17.40 -17.96 -4.75
CA ASN A 771 -16.80 -19.18 -4.21
C ASN A 771 -16.18 -20.10 -5.26
N GLU A 772 -16.86 -20.34 -6.39
CA GLU A 772 -16.34 -21.20 -7.45
C GLU A 772 -15.10 -20.59 -8.13
N VAL A 773 -15.03 -19.26 -8.24
CA VAL A 773 -13.87 -18.53 -8.78
C VAL A 773 -12.72 -18.58 -7.77
N LYS A 774 -13.01 -18.41 -6.48
CA LYS A 774 -12.04 -18.60 -5.39
C LYS A 774 -11.47 -20.02 -5.42
N SER A 775 -12.32 -21.05 -5.51
CA SER A 775 -11.93 -22.47 -5.65
C SER A 775 -11.08 -22.69 -6.90
N PHE A 776 -11.45 -22.11 -8.05
CA PHE A 776 -10.67 -22.20 -9.29
C PHE A 776 -9.25 -21.66 -9.11
N LEU A 777 -9.10 -20.45 -8.56
CA LEU A 777 -7.80 -19.79 -8.43
C LEU A 777 -6.92 -20.41 -7.34
N VAL A 778 -7.46 -20.73 -6.15
CA VAL A 778 -6.68 -21.42 -5.11
C VAL A 778 -6.23 -22.80 -5.58
N SER A 779 -7.10 -23.49 -6.31
CA SER A 779 -6.76 -24.76 -6.95
C SER A 779 -5.67 -24.58 -8.00
N ASN A 780 -5.68 -23.48 -8.75
CA ASN A 780 -4.63 -23.22 -9.73
C ASN A 780 -3.25 -23.00 -9.10
N ALA A 781 -3.18 -22.23 -8.01
CA ALA A 781 -1.92 -22.04 -7.29
C ALA A 781 -1.36 -23.37 -6.78
N LEU A 782 -2.18 -24.20 -6.13
CA LEU A 782 -1.76 -25.50 -5.63
C LEU A 782 -1.44 -26.50 -6.75
N TYR A 783 -2.11 -26.42 -7.89
CA TYR A 783 -1.82 -27.27 -9.04
C TYR A 783 -0.37 -27.09 -9.52
N TRP A 784 0.13 -25.85 -9.63
CA TRP A 784 1.53 -25.61 -10.01
C TRP A 784 2.52 -26.14 -8.96
N ILE A 785 2.21 -25.97 -7.67
CA ILE A 785 3.08 -26.43 -6.58
C ILE A 785 3.08 -27.96 -6.45
N GLU A 786 1.92 -28.63 -6.60
CA GLU A 786 1.79 -30.07 -6.37
C GLU A 786 2.03 -30.92 -7.64
N GLU A 787 1.55 -30.49 -8.81
CA GLU A 787 1.63 -31.31 -10.03
C GLU A 787 2.89 -31.02 -10.87
N PHE A 788 3.53 -29.87 -10.62
CA PHE A 788 4.77 -29.43 -11.26
C PHE A 788 5.92 -29.18 -10.27
N HIS A 789 5.69 -29.37 -8.96
CA HIS A 789 6.71 -29.22 -7.91
C HIS A 789 7.34 -27.82 -7.80
N ILE A 790 6.71 -26.78 -8.35
CA ILE A 790 7.18 -25.38 -8.24
C ILE A 790 7.44 -25.03 -6.76
N ASP A 791 8.53 -24.30 -6.48
CA ASP A 791 8.97 -23.95 -5.12
C ASP A 791 8.40 -22.62 -4.62
N GLY A 792 7.87 -21.81 -5.53
CA GLY A 792 7.20 -20.58 -5.14
C GLY A 792 6.50 -19.87 -6.27
N LEU A 793 5.57 -18.99 -5.90
CA LEU A 793 4.77 -18.19 -6.83
C LEU A 793 5.03 -16.71 -6.61
N ARG A 794 5.28 -15.98 -7.70
CA ARG A 794 5.33 -14.51 -7.70
C ARG A 794 4.05 -13.96 -8.31
N VAL A 795 3.41 -13.01 -7.63
CA VAL A 795 2.19 -12.34 -8.10
C VAL A 795 2.54 -10.92 -8.54
N ASP A 796 2.34 -10.67 -9.83
CA ASP A 796 2.47 -9.35 -10.45
C ASP A 796 1.31 -8.42 -10.06
N ALA A 797 1.60 -7.11 -10.03
CA ALA A 797 0.63 -6.03 -9.93
C ALA A 797 -0.41 -6.25 -8.83
N VAL A 798 0.00 -6.65 -7.64
CA VAL A 798 -0.92 -6.95 -6.52
C VAL A 798 -1.80 -5.73 -6.19
N ALA A 799 -1.29 -4.52 -6.41
CA ALA A 799 -2.07 -3.28 -6.30
C ALA A 799 -3.32 -3.26 -7.20
N SER A 800 -3.28 -3.88 -8.38
CA SER A 800 -4.44 -3.97 -9.29
C SER A 800 -5.57 -4.82 -8.71
N MET A 801 -5.22 -5.77 -7.84
CA MET A 801 -6.18 -6.59 -7.10
C MET A 801 -6.69 -5.86 -5.86
N LEU A 802 -5.79 -5.23 -5.10
CA LEU A 802 -6.09 -4.63 -3.79
C LEU A 802 -7.00 -3.41 -3.84
N TYR A 803 -7.09 -2.71 -4.98
CA TYR A 803 -7.80 -1.45 -5.08
C TYR A 803 -8.86 -1.41 -6.17
N LEU A 804 -10.08 -1.04 -5.78
CA LEU A 804 -11.22 -0.81 -6.65
C LEU A 804 -11.02 0.44 -7.52
N ASP A 805 -10.15 1.37 -7.13
CA ASP A 805 -9.82 2.58 -7.89
C ASP A 805 -8.54 2.45 -8.74
N TYR A 806 -7.94 1.26 -8.83
CA TYR A 806 -6.71 1.05 -9.59
C TYR A 806 -6.89 1.41 -11.07
N SER A 807 -6.10 2.38 -11.53
CA SER A 807 -6.14 2.94 -12.89
C SER A 807 -7.54 3.42 -13.33
N ARG A 808 -8.32 3.98 -12.41
CA ARG A 808 -9.67 4.51 -12.68
C ARG A 808 -9.81 5.94 -12.16
N ASN A 809 -10.50 6.79 -12.91
CA ASN A 809 -10.81 8.15 -12.46
C ASN A 809 -11.97 8.15 -11.45
N GLU A 810 -12.13 9.26 -10.73
CA GLU A 810 -13.31 9.46 -9.88
C GLU A 810 -14.61 9.33 -10.67
N GLY A 811 -15.57 8.55 -10.14
CA GLY A 811 -16.82 8.22 -10.81
C GLY A 811 -16.77 6.99 -11.73
N GLU A 812 -15.57 6.46 -12.03
CA GLU A 812 -15.39 5.25 -12.84
C GLU A 812 -15.22 3.97 -12.01
N TRP A 813 -15.22 4.08 -10.68
CA TRP A 813 -15.17 2.98 -9.72
C TRP A 813 -16.25 3.13 -8.64
N VAL A 814 -16.47 2.08 -7.86
CA VAL A 814 -17.38 2.09 -6.71
C VAL A 814 -16.64 1.69 -5.44
N PRO A 815 -16.89 2.35 -4.30
CA PRO A 815 -16.26 1.98 -3.04
C PRO A 815 -16.80 0.65 -2.53
N ASN A 816 -16.00 0.02 -1.66
CA ASN A 816 -16.42 -1.16 -0.91
C ASN A 816 -17.58 -0.83 0.06
N GLN A 817 -18.13 -1.85 0.71
CA GLN A 817 -19.25 -1.70 1.64
C GLN A 817 -18.99 -0.76 2.84
N TYR A 818 -17.73 -0.40 3.11
CA TYR A 818 -17.30 0.52 4.17
C TYR A 818 -16.92 1.91 3.65
N GLY A 819 -17.10 2.19 2.35
CA GLY A 819 -16.76 3.47 1.73
C GLY A 819 -15.29 3.62 1.30
N GLY A 820 -14.47 2.58 1.48
CA GLY A 820 -13.05 2.57 1.10
C GLY A 820 -12.79 2.14 -0.35
N ARG A 821 -11.55 2.31 -0.79
CA ARG A 821 -11.05 1.87 -2.11
C ARG A 821 -10.53 0.44 -2.12
N GLU A 822 -10.39 -0.17 -0.96
CA GLU A 822 -9.84 -1.52 -0.80
C GLU A 822 -10.82 -2.56 -1.35
N ASN A 823 -10.34 -3.45 -2.19
CA ASN A 823 -11.08 -4.61 -2.68
C ASN A 823 -11.01 -5.73 -1.63
N LEU A 824 -12.03 -5.82 -0.78
CA LEU A 824 -12.05 -6.71 0.38
C LEU A 824 -12.04 -8.18 -0.02
N GLU A 825 -12.72 -8.52 -1.11
CA GLU A 825 -12.79 -9.85 -1.68
C GLU A 825 -11.41 -10.30 -2.20
N ALA A 826 -10.67 -9.41 -2.86
CA ALA A 826 -9.30 -9.71 -3.28
C ALA A 826 -8.34 -9.87 -2.09
N ILE A 827 -8.48 -9.03 -1.05
CA ILE A 827 -7.69 -9.14 0.19
C ILE A 827 -7.96 -10.48 0.88
N ASP A 828 -9.24 -10.88 1.02
CA ASP A 828 -9.61 -12.18 1.58
C ASP A 828 -9.06 -13.33 0.74
N PHE A 829 -9.16 -13.25 -0.58
CA PHE A 829 -8.61 -14.24 -1.49
C PHE A 829 -7.09 -14.40 -1.34
N LEU A 830 -6.32 -13.32 -1.32
CA LEU A 830 -4.87 -13.35 -1.18
C LEU A 830 -4.44 -13.97 0.17
N ARG A 831 -5.11 -13.59 1.26
CA ARG A 831 -4.90 -14.21 2.57
C ARG A 831 -5.23 -15.69 2.55
N TYR A 832 -6.34 -16.06 1.91
CA TYR A 832 -6.81 -17.42 1.81
C TYR A 832 -5.83 -18.31 1.04
N VAL A 833 -5.38 -17.90 -0.15
CA VAL A 833 -4.44 -18.68 -0.96
C VAL A 833 -3.08 -18.82 -0.28
N ASN A 834 -2.53 -17.74 0.30
CA ASN A 834 -1.26 -17.81 1.01
C ASN A 834 -1.32 -18.75 2.22
N THR A 835 -2.41 -18.70 3.00
CA THR A 835 -2.60 -19.61 4.14
C THR A 835 -2.60 -21.07 3.69
N HIS A 836 -3.37 -21.40 2.64
CA HIS A 836 -3.45 -22.78 2.16
C HIS A 836 -2.15 -23.29 1.54
N LEU A 837 -1.42 -22.44 0.80
CA LEU A 837 -0.12 -22.80 0.23
C LEU A 837 0.90 -23.14 1.33
N HIS A 838 1.05 -22.25 2.32
CA HIS A 838 2.02 -22.43 3.41
C HIS A 838 1.67 -23.58 4.36
N ASP A 839 0.38 -23.79 4.66
CA ASP A 839 -0.08 -24.88 5.52
C ASP A 839 0.09 -26.25 4.84
N ARG A 840 -0.18 -26.33 3.54
CA ARG A 840 -0.21 -27.60 2.80
C ARG A 840 1.17 -28.01 2.29
N VAL A 841 1.99 -27.04 1.89
CA VAL A 841 3.30 -27.29 1.29
C VAL A 841 4.37 -26.42 1.97
N PRO A 842 4.86 -26.82 3.16
CA PRO A 842 5.85 -26.04 3.90
C PRO A 842 7.13 -25.75 3.11
N GLY A 843 7.73 -24.60 3.38
CA GLY A 843 9.00 -24.19 2.79
C GLY A 843 8.92 -23.60 1.37
N ILE A 844 7.74 -23.57 0.76
CA ILE A 844 7.51 -22.76 -0.44
C ILE A 844 7.60 -21.27 -0.12
N MET A 845 7.77 -20.45 -1.16
CA MET A 845 7.70 -19.00 -1.04
C MET A 845 6.57 -18.40 -1.89
N THR A 846 5.92 -17.38 -1.36
CA THR A 846 5.02 -16.53 -2.15
C THR A 846 5.58 -15.11 -2.16
N ILE A 847 5.63 -14.51 -3.35
CA ILE A 847 6.29 -13.22 -3.59
C ILE A 847 5.27 -12.24 -4.16
N ALA A 848 5.20 -11.03 -3.62
CA ALA A 848 4.32 -9.97 -4.10
C ALA A 848 5.10 -8.82 -4.73
N GLU A 849 4.66 -8.35 -5.90
CA GLU A 849 4.96 -7.01 -6.38
C GLU A 849 3.79 -6.08 -6.03
N GLU A 850 4.02 -5.16 -5.09
CA GLU A 850 3.01 -4.24 -4.57
C GLU A 850 3.62 -2.83 -4.45
N SER A 851 3.03 -1.87 -5.17
CA SER A 851 3.65 -0.57 -5.47
C SER A 851 2.99 0.65 -4.80
N THR A 852 2.04 0.46 -3.87
CA THR A 852 1.25 1.53 -3.23
C THR A 852 1.45 1.66 -1.72
N SER A 853 2.47 0.98 -1.17
CA SER A 853 2.80 0.96 0.26
C SER A 853 1.72 0.31 1.15
N PHE A 854 1.02 -0.70 0.63
CA PHE A 854 0.10 -1.50 1.44
C PHE A 854 0.86 -2.13 2.63
N PRO A 855 0.38 -1.99 3.88
CA PRO A 855 1.11 -2.48 5.04
C PRO A 855 0.91 -3.98 5.28
N GLY A 856 1.96 -4.67 5.74
CA GLY A 856 1.87 -6.05 6.18
C GLY A 856 1.72 -7.06 5.04
N VAL A 857 2.27 -6.76 3.86
CA VAL A 857 2.22 -7.65 2.70
C VAL A 857 2.85 -9.00 3.04
N THR A 858 3.99 -8.99 3.73
CA THR A 858 4.75 -10.18 4.11
C THR A 858 4.52 -10.64 5.55
N ARG A 859 3.54 -10.05 6.24
CA ARG A 859 3.12 -10.51 7.57
C ARG A 859 2.15 -11.68 7.44
N PRO A 860 2.12 -12.60 8.43
CA PRO A 860 1.17 -13.70 8.45
C PRO A 860 -0.29 -13.20 8.31
N ALA A 861 -1.10 -13.94 7.56
CA ALA A 861 -2.52 -13.61 7.39
C ALA A 861 -3.28 -13.57 8.73
N ALA A 862 -2.92 -14.45 9.66
CA ALA A 862 -3.48 -14.50 11.02
C ALA A 862 -3.19 -13.23 11.86
N GLU A 863 -2.16 -12.46 11.51
CA GLU A 863 -1.78 -11.20 12.17
C GLU A 863 -2.30 -9.96 11.41
N GLY A 864 -3.21 -10.17 10.44
CA GLY A 864 -3.77 -9.10 9.61
C GLY A 864 -2.95 -8.76 8.37
N GLY A 865 -1.86 -9.48 8.07
CA GLY A 865 -1.10 -9.33 6.83
C GLY A 865 -1.76 -9.99 5.61
N LEU A 866 -1.09 -9.97 4.46
CA LEU A 866 -1.53 -10.70 3.25
C LEU A 866 -0.99 -12.13 3.18
N GLY A 867 0.01 -12.48 4.01
CA GLY A 867 0.58 -13.83 4.10
C GLY A 867 1.67 -14.15 3.06
N PHE A 868 2.17 -13.16 2.31
CA PHE A 868 3.29 -13.40 1.40
C PHE A 868 4.59 -13.69 2.17
N THR A 869 5.50 -14.46 1.58
CA THR A 869 6.84 -14.68 2.15
C THR A 869 7.74 -13.47 1.91
N PHE A 870 7.71 -12.91 0.70
CA PHE A 870 8.53 -11.77 0.30
C PHE A 870 7.72 -10.72 -0.47
N LYS A 871 8.23 -9.49 -0.47
CA LYS A 871 7.76 -8.38 -1.28
C LYS A 871 8.91 -7.81 -2.11
N TRP A 872 8.67 -7.48 -3.37
CA TRP A 872 9.62 -6.72 -4.17
C TRP A 872 9.77 -5.29 -3.64
N ASN A 873 11.02 -4.86 -3.43
CA ASN A 873 11.32 -3.51 -2.96
C ASN A 873 11.37 -2.51 -4.11
N MET A 874 10.18 -2.12 -4.60
CA MET A 874 10.06 -1.17 -5.71
C MET A 874 10.59 0.23 -5.36
N GLY A 875 10.57 0.62 -4.08
CA GLY A 875 11.16 1.88 -3.63
C GLY A 875 12.68 1.88 -3.81
N TRP A 876 13.37 0.85 -3.27
CA TRP A 876 14.80 0.65 -3.47
C TRP A 876 15.19 0.59 -4.96
N MET A 877 14.41 -0.13 -5.77
CA MET A 877 14.68 -0.25 -7.21
C MET A 877 14.66 1.14 -7.88
N ASN A 878 13.58 1.91 -7.67
CA ASN A 878 13.43 3.23 -8.29
C ASN A 878 14.50 4.21 -7.82
N ASP A 879 14.76 4.27 -6.51
CA ASP A 879 15.74 5.20 -5.94
C ASP A 879 17.14 4.88 -6.46
N THR A 880 17.55 3.60 -6.43
CA THR A 880 18.91 3.23 -6.81
C THR A 880 19.16 3.29 -8.32
N LEU A 881 18.16 2.99 -9.16
CA LEU A 881 18.27 3.20 -10.61
C LEU A 881 18.32 4.69 -10.97
N SER A 882 17.55 5.53 -10.25
CA SER A 882 17.59 6.98 -10.41
C SER A 882 18.97 7.54 -10.04
N TYR A 883 19.57 7.07 -8.94
CA TYR A 883 20.94 7.41 -8.56
C TYR A 883 21.96 6.96 -9.62
N LEU A 884 21.83 5.72 -10.10
CA LEU A 884 22.73 5.12 -11.09
C LEU A 884 22.77 5.92 -12.40
N GLY A 885 21.62 6.42 -12.84
CA GLY A 885 21.46 7.23 -14.06
C GLY A 885 22.07 8.62 -14.01
N ARG A 886 22.56 9.07 -12.86
CA ARG A 886 23.16 10.40 -12.69
C ARG A 886 24.66 10.37 -12.96
N GLU A 887 25.14 11.43 -13.61
CA GLU A 887 26.57 11.72 -13.73
C GLU A 887 27.23 11.74 -12.33
N PRO A 888 28.42 11.15 -12.15
CA PRO A 888 29.01 11.00 -10.82
C PRO A 888 29.14 12.31 -10.03
N ILE A 889 29.37 13.44 -10.68
CA ILE A 889 29.47 14.75 -10.03
C ILE A 889 28.14 15.21 -9.38
N HIS A 890 27.00 14.72 -9.88
CA HIS A 890 25.67 15.06 -9.34
C HIS A 890 25.21 14.11 -8.24
N ARG A 891 25.83 12.93 -8.11
CA ARG A 891 25.43 11.90 -7.13
C ARG A 891 25.47 12.39 -5.67
N GLN A 892 26.34 13.35 -5.35
CA GLN A 892 26.41 13.94 -4.01
C GLN A 892 25.10 14.58 -3.54
N TYR A 893 24.30 15.14 -4.46
CA TYR A 893 23.00 15.77 -4.16
C TYR A 893 21.87 14.75 -3.99
N HIS A 894 22.15 13.49 -4.34
CA HIS A 894 21.22 12.38 -4.41
C HIS A 894 21.69 11.20 -3.55
N HIS A 895 22.63 11.44 -2.62
CA HIS A 895 23.18 10.40 -1.76
C HIS A 895 22.09 9.64 -0.99
N HIS A 896 21.02 10.35 -0.61
CA HIS A 896 19.86 9.79 0.07
C HIS A 896 19.10 8.73 -0.74
N ASP A 897 19.13 8.77 -2.08
CA ASP A 897 18.49 7.76 -2.93
C ASP A 897 19.07 6.36 -2.62
N MET A 898 20.35 6.26 -2.23
CA MET A 898 21.01 5.00 -1.91
C MET A 898 20.89 4.60 -0.43
N THR A 899 20.45 5.49 0.46
CA THR A 899 20.33 5.23 1.91
C THR A 899 18.90 5.17 2.42
N PHE A 900 17.93 5.73 1.68
CA PHE A 900 16.55 5.90 2.15
C PHE A 900 15.82 4.57 2.36
N SER A 901 16.08 3.58 1.51
CA SER A 901 15.52 2.22 1.64
C SER A 901 15.77 1.59 3.03
N MET A 902 16.90 1.94 3.68
CA MET A 902 17.23 1.46 5.02
C MET A 902 16.31 2.01 6.12
N VAL A 903 15.55 3.07 5.87
CA VAL A 903 14.53 3.59 6.81
C VAL A 903 13.39 2.58 7.00
N TYR A 904 13.09 1.78 5.97
CA TYR A 904 11.97 0.83 5.98
C TYR A 904 12.36 -0.60 5.61
N ALA A 905 13.66 -0.92 5.46
CA ALA A 905 14.17 -2.22 5.03
C ALA A 905 13.71 -3.42 5.89
N TRP A 906 13.22 -3.16 7.11
CA TRP A 906 12.71 -4.18 8.03
C TRP A 906 11.19 -4.13 8.23
N SER A 907 10.49 -3.33 7.44
CA SER A 907 9.02 -3.27 7.48
C SER A 907 8.36 -4.49 6.82
N GLU A 908 9.07 -5.11 5.88
CA GLU A 908 8.68 -6.30 5.12
C GLU A 908 9.91 -7.18 4.86
N ASN A 909 9.71 -8.43 4.46
CA ASN A 909 10.77 -9.28 3.95
C ASN A 909 11.02 -8.96 2.46
N PHE A 910 12.07 -8.21 2.15
CA PHE A 910 12.29 -7.71 0.79
C PHE A 910 13.13 -8.63 -0.11
N ILE A 911 12.72 -8.72 -1.37
CA ILE A 911 13.59 -9.01 -2.52
C ILE A 911 13.94 -7.65 -3.16
N LEU A 912 15.17 -7.50 -3.63
CA LEU A 912 15.69 -6.35 -4.37
C LEU A 912 15.66 -6.69 -5.87
N PRO A 913 14.63 -6.25 -6.63
CA PRO A 913 14.48 -6.65 -8.03
C PRO A 913 15.12 -5.64 -8.98
N ILE A 914 15.82 -6.15 -9.98
CA ILE A 914 16.03 -5.46 -11.26
C ILE A 914 15.46 -6.37 -12.35
N SER A 915 14.13 -6.30 -12.52
CA SER A 915 13.36 -7.24 -13.33
C SER A 915 13.36 -6.88 -14.82
N HIS A 916 12.66 -7.70 -15.61
CA HIS A 916 12.40 -7.49 -17.03
C HIS A 916 11.77 -6.13 -17.34
N ASP A 917 10.86 -5.65 -16.48
CA ASP A 917 10.16 -4.36 -16.64
C ASP A 917 11.08 -3.15 -16.62
N GLU A 918 12.29 -3.28 -16.05
CA GLU A 918 13.23 -2.17 -15.94
C GLU A 918 14.14 -2.03 -17.16
N VAL A 919 14.10 -2.96 -18.11
CA VAL A 919 14.98 -2.98 -19.28
C VAL A 919 14.23 -3.04 -20.61
N VAL A 920 13.03 -2.44 -20.65
CA VAL A 920 12.10 -2.39 -21.80
C VAL A 920 11.50 -0.99 -21.98
N HIS A 921 10.68 -0.83 -23.03
CA HIS A 921 9.80 0.33 -23.25
C HIS A 921 10.52 1.70 -23.23
N GLY A 922 11.77 1.75 -23.68
CA GLY A 922 12.57 2.98 -23.72
C GLY A 922 13.22 3.36 -22.39
N LYS A 923 13.11 2.53 -21.35
CA LYS A 923 13.82 2.72 -20.07
C LYS A 923 15.33 2.48 -20.20
N GLY A 924 15.78 1.84 -21.28
CA GLY A 924 17.16 1.43 -21.52
C GLY A 924 17.57 0.18 -20.75
N SER A 925 18.46 -0.63 -21.34
CA SER A 925 19.18 -1.69 -20.64
C SER A 925 20.07 -1.15 -19.52
N MET A 926 20.46 -1.99 -18.56
CA MET A 926 21.25 -1.56 -17.39
C MET A 926 22.53 -0.81 -17.76
N ILE A 927 23.29 -1.28 -18.75
CA ILE A 927 24.53 -0.61 -19.20
C ILE A 927 24.27 0.76 -19.85
N ASN A 928 23.09 0.94 -20.45
CA ASN A 928 22.70 2.19 -21.09
C ASN A 928 22.09 3.20 -20.12
N LYS A 929 21.63 2.77 -18.94
CA LYS A 929 21.23 3.68 -17.86
C LYS A 929 22.43 4.42 -17.27
N VAL A 930 23.61 3.79 -17.24
CA VAL A 930 24.81 4.40 -16.66
C VAL A 930 25.43 5.45 -17.60
N PRO A 931 25.73 6.68 -17.12
CA PRO A 931 26.44 7.69 -17.90
C PRO A 931 27.96 7.43 -17.94
N GLY A 932 28.65 8.16 -18.82
CA GLY A 932 30.11 8.06 -18.99
C GLY A 932 30.55 7.18 -20.15
N ASP A 933 31.86 6.96 -20.24
CA ASP A 933 32.46 6.06 -21.24
C ASP A 933 32.25 4.58 -20.89
N ASP A 934 32.56 3.67 -21.82
CA ASP A 934 32.33 2.24 -21.63
C ASP A 934 33.03 1.68 -20.37
N TRP A 935 34.22 2.17 -20.03
CA TRP A 935 34.90 1.71 -18.81
C TRP A 935 34.15 2.16 -17.56
N GLN A 936 33.74 3.42 -17.50
CA GLN A 936 32.95 3.95 -16.38
C GLN A 936 31.60 3.26 -16.24
N LYS A 937 30.95 2.92 -17.36
CA LYS A 937 29.68 2.20 -17.38
C LYS A 937 29.81 0.81 -16.75
N PHE A 938 30.77 0.00 -17.22
CA PHE A 938 31.00 -1.32 -16.65
C PHE A 938 31.48 -1.25 -15.19
N ALA A 939 32.40 -0.34 -14.86
CA ALA A 939 32.88 -0.17 -13.49
C ALA A 939 31.72 0.20 -12.53
N THR A 940 30.88 1.15 -12.91
CA THR A 940 29.71 1.53 -12.09
C THR A 940 28.71 0.38 -11.95
N LEU A 941 28.42 -0.38 -13.01
CA LEU A 941 27.54 -1.56 -12.90
C LEU A 941 28.11 -2.62 -11.97
N ARG A 942 29.43 -2.86 -12.05
CA ARG A 942 30.11 -3.77 -11.13
C ARG A 942 29.98 -3.31 -9.67
N ALA A 943 30.22 -2.03 -9.40
CA ALA A 943 30.02 -1.44 -8.07
C ALA A 943 28.55 -1.52 -7.62
N TYR A 944 27.60 -1.29 -8.53
CA TYR A 944 26.17 -1.32 -8.26
C TYR A 944 25.68 -2.73 -7.90
N TYR A 945 26.07 -3.76 -8.65
CA TYR A 945 25.69 -5.14 -8.32
C TYR A 945 26.34 -5.61 -7.01
N ALA A 946 27.58 -5.20 -6.72
CA ALA A 946 28.16 -5.45 -5.40
C ALA A 946 27.44 -4.68 -4.28
N PHE A 947 26.96 -3.47 -4.53
CA PHE A 947 26.09 -2.77 -3.57
C PHE A 947 24.77 -3.55 -3.36
N MET A 948 24.09 -3.93 -4.44
CA MET A 948 22.84 -4.70 -4.40
C MET A 948 22.98 -6.02 -3.62
N TRP A 949 24.05 -6.79 -3.85
CA TRP A 949 24.28 -8.06 -3.16
C TRP A 949 24.68 -7.91 -1.68
N SER A 950 25.21 -6.75 -1.28
CA SER A 950 25.57 -6.47 0.12
C SER A 950 24.51 -5.72 0.89
N HIS A 951 23.55 -5.10 0.21
CA HIS A 951 22.38 -4.48 0.81
C HIS A 951 21.45 -5.55 1.43
N PRO A 952 20.80 -5.29 2.58
CA PRO A 952 19.81 -6.22 3.14
C PRO A 952 18.64 -6.48 2.18
N GLY A 953 18.27 -7.76 2.04
CA GLY A 953 17.23 -8.25 1.14
C GLY A 953 17.76 -9.28 0.15
N LYS A 954 16.88 -10.15 -0.36
CA LYS A 954 17.21 -11.20 -1.35
C LYS A 954 17.40 -10.59 -2.75
N GLN A 955 18.06 -11.27 -3.69
CA GLN A 955 18.42 -10.65 -4.98
C GLN A 955 17.66 -11.24 -6.17
N LEU A 956 17.30 -10.39 -7.14
CA LEU A 956 16.75 -10.80 -8.44
C LEU A 956 17.36 -9.95 -9.56
N LEU A 957 17.91 -10.62 -10.59
CA LEU A 957 18.33 -10.01 -11.85
C LEU A 957 17.68 -10.72 -13.03
N PHE A 958 17.24 -9.95 -14.02
CA PHE A 958 16.74 -10.47 -15.27
C PHE A 958 17.85 -10.86 -16.26
N MET A 959 17.59 -11.89 -17.05
CA MET A 959 18.49 -12.35 -18.11
C MET A 959 18.99 -11.22 -19.02
N GLY A 960 20.28 -11.26 -19.37
CA GLY A 960 20.97 -10.25 -20.17
C GLY A 960 21.65 -9.17 -19.33
N GLN A 961 21.16 -8.89 -18.12
CA GLN A 961 21.74 -7.86 -17.26
C GLN A 961 23.09 -8.28 -16.66
N GLU A 962 23.27 -9.58 -16.40
CA GLU A 962 24.47 -10.15 -15.77
C GLU A 962 25.74 -10.01 -16.60
N PHE A 963 25.62 -9.86 -17.92
CA PHE A 963 26.75 -9.58 -18.82
C PHE A 963 26.62 -8.21 -19.51
N GLY A 964 25.69 -7.36 -19.05
CA GLY A 964 25.55 -5.99 -19.54
C GLY A 964 25.10 -5.91 -21.00
N GLN A 965 24.07 -6.66 -21.38
CA GLN A 965 23.45 -6.56 -22.70
C GLN A 965 23.12 -5.09 -23.04
N ARG A 966 23.40 -4.69 -24.29
CA ARG A 966 23.19 -3.31 -24.74
C ARG A 966 21.76 -3.06 -25.23
N PRO A 967 21.17 -3.86 -26.13
CA PRO A 967 19.75 -3.70 -26.46
C PRO A 967 18.86 -3.90 -25.23
N GLU A 968 17.70 -3.24 -25.24
CA GLU A 968 16.60 -3.59 -24.35
C GLU A 968 16.16 -5.04 -24.58
N PHE A 969 15.43 -5.59 -23.61
CA PHE A 969 14.77 -6.88 -23.79
C PHE A 969 13.74 -6.79 -24.92
N ASP A 970 13.72 -7.84 -25.74
CA ASP A 970 12.78 -8.04 -26.85
C ASP A 970 12.47 -9.55 -26.86
N GLU A 971 11.20 -9.91 -26.63
CA GLU A 971 10.79 -11.31 -26.53
C GLU A 971 10.92 -12.07 -27.87
N SER A 972 11.04 -11.36 -28.99
CA SER A 972 11.14 -11.96 -30.32
C SER A 972 12.55 -12.41 -30.69
N VAL A 973 13.57 -11.99 -29.93
CA VAL A 973 14.98 -12.33 -30.18
C VAL A 973 15.68 -12.81 -28.91
N PRO A 974 16.66 -13.73 -29.02
CA PRO A 974 17.42 -14.15 -27.85
C PRO A 974 18.36 -13.05 -27.35
N PRO A 975 18.75 -13.09 -26.05
CA PRO A 975 19.83 -12.27 -25.53
C PRO A 975 21.09 -12.35 -26.39
N GLU A 976 21.87 -11.26 -26.42
CA GLU A 976 23.08 -11.15 -27.25
C GLU A 976 24.25 -11.97 -26.69
N TRP A 977 24.10 -13.29 -26.56
CA TRP A 977 25.09 -14.19 -25.96
C TRP A 977 26.52 -14.01 -26.51
N TRP A 978 26.64 -13.64 -27.78
CA TRP A 978 27.93 -13.39 -28.44
C TRP A 978 28.75 -12.25 -27.81
N VAL A 979 28.13 -11.32 -27.08
CA VAL A 979 28.87 -10.23 -26.40
C VAL A 979 29.54 -10.69 -25.12
N SER A 980 29.14 -11.82 -24.53
CA SER A 980 29.64 -12.27 -23.22
C SER A 980 31.15 -12.60 -23.20
N ASP A 981 31.77 -12.81 -24.37
CA ASP A 981 33.22 -13.00 -24.52
C ASP A 981 33.99 -11.68 -24.73
N LEU A 982 33.30 -10.55 -24.88
CA LEU A 982 33.92 -9.25 -25.11
C LEU A 982 34.33 -8.59 -23.79
N TRP A 983 35.35 -7.73 -23.88
CA TRP A 983 35.82 -6.93 -22.76
C TRP A 983 34.68 -6.10 -22.14
N GLY A 984 34.66 -6.02 -20.82
CA GLY A 984 33.61 -5.38 -20.02
C GLY A 984 32.44 -6.32 -19.75
N HIS A 985 31.89 -6.95 -20.80
CA HIS A 985 30.80 -7.91 -20.70
C HIS A 985 31.21 -9.18 -19.96
N ASN A 986 32.37 -9.76 -20.33
CA ASN A 986 32.92 -10.94 -19.66
C ASN A 986 33.24 -10.66 -18.20
N GLY A 987 33.93 -9.55 -17.91
CA GLY A 987 34.27 -9.15 -16.55
C GLY A 987 33.04 -8.94 -15.65
N LEU A 988 31.97 -8.36 -16.19
CA LEU A 988 30.69 -8.21 -15.46
C LEU A 988 30.02 -9.56 -15.19
N GLN A 989 29.99 -10.46 -16.17
CA GLN A 989 29.43 -11.81 -16.01
C GLN A 989 30.18 -12.62 -14.95
N GLN A 990 31.51 -12.56 -14.97
CA GLN A 990 32.37 -13.21 -13.97
C GLN A 990 32.19 -12.58 -12.58
N LEU A 991 31.97 -11.26 -12.50
CA LEU A 991 31.64 -10.63 -11.23
C LEU A 991 30.34 -11.18 -10.66
N VAL A 992 29.25 -11.23 -11.44
CA VAL A 992 27.96 -11.75 -10.95
C VAL A 992 28.09 -13.20 -10.45
N ARG A 993 28.87 -14.00 -11.16
CA ARG A 993 29.23 -15.37 -10.73
C ARG A 993 29.90 -15.41 -9.36
N ASP A 994 30.91 -14.57 -9.16
CA ASP A 994 31.67 -14.53 -7.91
C ASP A 994 30.90 -13.83 -6.78
N LEU A 995 30.01 -12.89 -7.09
CA LEU A 995 29.03 -12.32 -6.15
C LEU A 995 28.12 -13.42 -5.62
N ASN A 996 27.55 -14.25 -6.49
CA ASN A 996 26.68 -15.36 -6.11
C ASN A 996 27.40 -16.43 -5.27
N ARG A 997 28.66 -16.73 -5.57
CA ARG A 997 29.48 -17.64 -4.75
C ARG A 997 29.76 -17.05 -3.38
N THR A 998 30.25 -15.81 -3.36
CA THR A 998 30.57 -15.10 -2.11
C THR A 998 29.32 -14.92 -1.24
N TYR A 999 28.17 -14.61 -1.84
CA TYR A 999 26.89 -14.53 -1.14
C TYR A 999 26.54 -15.82 -0.41
N ARG A 1000 26.56 -16.97 -1.10
CA ARG A 1000 26.27 -18.27 -0.48
C ARG A 1000 27.26 -18.64 0.62
N ASP A 1001 28.54 -18.35 0.42
CA ASP A 1001 29.62 -18.71 1.35
C ASP A 1001 29.67 -17.81 2.61
N ASN A 1002 28.93 -16.69 2.65
CA ASN A 1002 29.00 -15.71 3.74
C ASN A 1002 27.62 -15.44 4.35
N PRO A 1003 27.24 -16.15 5.44
CA PRO A 1003 25.94 -15.99 6.12
C PRO A 1003 25.59 -14.57 6.56
N ALA A 1004 26.59 -13.69 6.77
CA ALA A 1004 26.35 -12.28 7.08
C ALA A 1004 25.51 -11.56 6.01
N LEU A 1005 25.57 -12.01 4.76
CA LEU A 1005 24.87 -11.39 3.64
C LEU A 1005 23.39 -11.81 3.53
N TRP A 1006 22.94 -12.85 4.26
CA TRP A 1006 21.59 -13.40 4.06
C TRP A 1006 20.86 -13.94 5.29
N SER A 1007 21.58 -14.34 6.35
CA SER A 1007 20.94 -15.00 7.50
C SER A 1007 20.11 -14.06 8.38
N ILE A 1008 20.34 -12.74 8.29
CA ILE A 1008 19.62 -11.70 9.05
C ILE A 1008 19.27 -10.52 8.12
N ASP A 1009 18.66 -10.77 6.96
CA ASP A 1009 18.23 -9.70 6.04
C ASP A 1009 17.07 -8.86 6.58
N ASN A 1010 16.23 -9.46 7.43
CA ASN A 1010 14.94 -8.90 7.84
C ASN A 1010 14.93 -8.33 9.26
N ALA A 1011 16.09 -8.10 9.87
CA ALA A 1011 16.18 -7.44 11.18
C ALA A 1011 17.32 -6.39 11.23
N PRO A 1012 17.13 -5.28 11.98
CA PRO A 1012 18.17 -4.25 12.13
C PRO A 1012 19.52 -4.77 12.64
N SER A 1013 19.52 -5.85 13.43
CA SER A 1013 20.74 -6.46 13.96
C SER A 1013 21.67 -7.05 12.88
N GLY A 1014 21.16 -7.28 11.66
CA GLY A 1014 21.95 -7.78 10.54
C GLY A 1014 22.76 -6.72 9.80
N PHE A 1015 22.64 -5.44 10.17
CA PHE A 1015 23.23 -4.32 9.45
C PHE A 1015 23.68 -3.18 10.39
N ALA A 1016 24.78 -2.51 10.05
CA ALA A 1016 25.11 -1.21 10.67
C ALA A 1016 25.88 -0.31 9.69
N TRP A 1017 25.51 0.96 9.60
CA TRP A 1017 26.32 1.94 8.86
C TRP A 1017 27.69 2.15 9.53
N ILE A 1018 28.75 2.15 8.73
CA ILE A 1018 30.08 2.65 9.12
C ILE A 1018 30.09 4.17 8.89
N ASP A 1019 29.79 4.58 7.67
CA ASP A 1019 29.58 5.96 7.25
C ASP A 1019 28.55 5.98 6.11
N ALA A 1020 27.45 6.70 6.35
CA ALA A 1020 26.35 6.91 5.41
C ALA A 1020 26.28 8.35 4.90
N ASP A 1021 27.22 9.22 5.30
CA ASP A 1021 27.16 10.67 5.10
C ASP A 1021 28.27 11.20 4.18
N ASP A 1022 29.16 10.35 3.62
CA ASP A 1022 30.18 10.73 2.61
C ASP A 1022 29.58 11.00 1.22
N SER A 1023 28.55 11.86 1.21
CA SER A 1023 27.91 12.43 0.03
C SER A 1023 28.91 13.12 -0.90
N GLY A 1024 29.83 13.92 -0.36
CA GLY A 1024 30.86 14.60 -1.15
C GLY A 1024 31.84 13.63 -1.82
N GLY A 1025 32.02 12.43 -1.25
CA GLY A 1025 32.82 11.35 -1.83
C GLY A 1025 32.08 10.37 -2.72
N ASN A 1026 30.75 10.41 -2.74
CA ASN A 1026 29.89 9.36 -3.29
C ASN A 1026 30.24 7.97 -2.73
N ALA A 1027 30.65 7.90 -1.46
CA ALA A 1027 31.07 6.65 -0.84
C ALA A 1027 30.07 6.20 0.23
N PHE A 1028 29.87 4.88 0.31
CA PHE A 1028 28.99 4.24 1.27
C PHE A 1028 29.76 3.15 1.97
N SER A 1029 29.66 3.06 3.29
CA SER A 1029 30.30 1.98 4.04
C SER A 1029 29.41 1.45 5.14
N PHE A 1030 29.30 0.13 5.22
CA PHE A 1030 28.43 -0.54 6.18
C PHE A 1030 28.92 -1.95 6.52
N LEU A 1031 28.36 -2.49 7.60
CA LEU A 1031 28.58 -3.83 8.11
C LEU A 1031 27.34 -4.68 7.88
N ARG A 1032 27.59 -5.96 7.62
CA ARG A 1032 26.62 -7.04 7.60
C ARG A 1032 27.01 -8.06 8.67
N PHE A 1033 26.00 -8.55 9.41
CA PHE A 1033 26.19 -9.47 10.53
C PHE A 1033 25.42 -10.77 10.30
N GLY A 1034 26.08 -11.90 10.56
CA GLY A 1034 25.49 -13.23 10.47
C GLY A 1034 24.99 -13.76 11.80
N ALA A 1035 24.09 -14.75 11.73
CA ALA A 1035 23.46 -15.38 12.89
C ALA A 1035 24.44 -16.02 13.89
N ASN A 1036 25.66 -16.38 13.48
CA ASN A 1036 26.67 -16.99 14.34
C ASN A 1036 27.84 -16.05 14.65
N GLY A 1037 27.67 -14.74 14.43
CA GLY A 1037 28.69 -13.72 14.69
C GLY A 1037 29.63 -13.46 13.53
N GLU A 1038 29.31 -13.94 12.31
CA GLU A 1038 30.01 -13.59 11.08
C GLU A 1038 29.89 -12.07 10.81
N GLN A 1039 30.94 -11.46 10.27
CA GLN A 1039 30.99 -10.02 10.03
C GLN A 1039 31.60 -9.74 8.67
N LEU A 1040 30.92 -8.91 7.88
CA LEU A 1040 31.39 -8.43 6.59
C LEU A 1040 31.28 -6.90 6.54
N ALA A 1041 32.35 -6.22 6.16
CA ALA A 1041 32.34 -4.79 5.87
C ALA A 1041 32.28 -4.59 4.35
N ALA A 1042 31.29 -3.83 3.88
CA ALA A 1042 31.18 -3.41 2.48
C ALA A 1042 31.49 -1.92 2.37
N VAL A 1043 32.37 -1.56 1.44
CA VAL A 1043 32.73 -0.17 1.14
C VAL A 1043 32.62 0.06 -0.35
N ILE A 1044 31.79 0.99 -0.77
CA ILE A 1044 31.44 1.24 -2.16
C ILE A 1044 31.76 2.69 -2.51
N ASN A 1045 32.42 2.91 -3.65
CA ASN A 1045 32.74 4.21 -4.21
C ASN A 1045 32.03 4.38 -5.54
N PHE A 1046 31.12 5.35 -5.64
CA PHE A 1046 30.47 5.74 -6.88
C PHE A 1046 31.07 7.02 -7.49
N SER A 1047 32.25 7.44 -7.04
CA SER A 1047 33.09 8.46 -7.67
C SER A 1047 34.10 7.83 -8.64
N PRO A 1048 34.42 8.50 -9.78
CA PRO A 1048 35.54 8.12 -10.65
C PRO A 1048 36.91 8.41 -10.02
N GLU A 1049 36.97 9.03 -8.84
CA GLU A 1049 38.21 9.28 -8.12
C GLU A 1049 38.49 8.19 -7.07
N PRO A 1050 39.69 7.60 -7.02
CA PRO A 1050 40.08 6.67 -5.96
C PRO A 1050 40.32 7.38 -4.62
N ARG A 1051 40.24 6.63 -3.52
CA ARG A 1051 40.66 7.09 -2.18
C ARG A 1051 41.82 6.23 -1.70
N GLU A 1052 43.03 6.79 -1.64
CA GLU A 1052 44.25 6.02 -1.34
C GLU A 1052 44.55 5.84 0.17
N ASP A 1053 43.90 6.60 1.05
CA ASP A 1053 44.05 6.48 2.51
C ASP A 1053 42.72 6.77 3.22
N LEU A 1054 41.69 6.00 2.87
CA LEU A 1054 40.39 6.08 3.52
C LEU A 1054 40.43 5.27 4.82
N ARG A 1055 40.21 5.92 5.97
CA ARG A 1055 40.06 5.21 7.24
C ARG A 1055 38.61 4.77 7.43
N ILE A 1056 38.39 3.50 7.75
CA ILE A 1056 37.05 2.97 8.08
C ILE A 1056 37.02 2.43 9.51
N GLY A 1057 35.91 2.65 10.20
CA GLY A 1057 35.65 2.09 11.53
C GLY A 1057 35.22 0.62 11.43
N LEU A 1058 35.73 -0.22 12.32
CA LEU A 1058 35.46 -1.66 12.36
C LEU A 1058 35.19 -2.15 13.79
N PRO A 1059 34.25 -3.08 13.98
CA PRO A 1059 33.80 -3.55 15.29
C PRO A 1059 34.86 -4.37 16.05
N ALA A 1060 35.83 -4.95 15.33
CA ALA A 1060 36.85 -5.82 15.90
C ALA A 1060 38.24 -5.52 15.32
N GLU A 1061 39.26 -5.65 16.18
CA GLU A 1061 40.66 -5.64 15.79
C GLU A 1061 41.03 -6.91 15.00
N GLY A 1062 42.23 -6.92 14.41
CA GLY A 1062 42.80 -8.07 13.73
C GLY A 1062 42.60 -8.04 12.22
N THR A 1063 42.65 -9.21 11.60
CA THR A 1063 42.70 -9.34 10.14
C THR A 1063 41.30 -9.31 9.54
N TRP A 1064 41.14 -8.48 8.51
CA TRP A 1064 39.95 -8.39 7.68
C TRP A 1064 40.35 -8.72 6.25
N ARG A 1065 39.96 -9.89 5.76
CA ARG A 1065 40.34 -10.41 4.44
C ARG A 1065 39.50 -9.77 3.35
N GLU A 1066 40.14 -9.21 2.34
CA GLU A 1066 39.46 -8.70 1.14
C GLU A 1066 38.90 -9.90 0.35
N VAL A 1067 37.57 -10.04 0.34
CA VAL A 1067 36.88 -11.15 -0.34
C VAL A 1067 36.31 -10.72 -1.70
N LEU A 1068 36.14 -9.41 -1.91
CA LEU A 1068 35.69 -8.85 -3.17
C LEU A 1068 36.43 -7.53 -3.43
N ASN A 1069 36.89 -7.35 -4.66
CA ASN A 1069 37.32 -6.08 -5.21
C ASN A 1069 36.86 -5.98 -6.66
N THR A 1070 35.86 -5.13 -6.92
CA THR A 1070 35.24 -5.03 -8.25
C THR A 1070 36.10 -4.28 -9.27
N ASP A 1071 37.24 -3.71 -8.86
CA ASP A 1071 38.25 -3.10 -9.73
C ASP A 1071 39.37 -4.08 -10.12
N ALA A 1072 39.31 -5.35 -9.70
CA ALA A 1072 40.28 -6.35 -10.11
C ALA A 1072 40.34 -6.49 -11.65
N GLU A 1073 41.55 -6.69 -12.19
CA GLU A 1073 41.77 -6.89 -13.65
C GLU A 1073 40.97 -8.09 -14.17
N PHE A 1074 40.74 -9.10 -13.32
CA PHE A 1074 39.89 -10.25 -13.63
C PHE A 1074 38.45 -9.88 -14.01
N TYR A 1075 37.92 -8.78 -13.48
CA TYR A 1075 36.58 -8.28 -13.80
C TYR A 1075 36.60 -7.13 -14.83
N ASP A 1076 37.70 -6.98 -15.59
CA ASP A 1076 37.95 -5.84 -16.48
C ASP A 1076 37.99 -4.48 -15.75
N GLY A 1077 38.41 -4.49 -14.47
CA GLY A 1077 38.77 -3.29 -13.72
C GLY A 1077 40.19 -2.79 -14.02
N THR A 1078 40.64 -1.74 -13.35
CA THR A 1078 41.99 -1.20 -13.58
C THR A 1078 43.09 -2.10 -13.02
N GLY A 1079 42.80 -2.87 -11.97
CA GLY A 1079 43.77 -3.68 -11.23
C GLY A 1079 44.83 -2.88 -10.48
N ARG A 1080 44.73 -1.53 -10.44
CA ARG A 1080 45.76 -0.65 -9.87
C ARG A 1080 45.58 -0.39 -8.38
N PHE A 1081 44.35 -0.47 -7.89
CA PHE A 1081 43.97 -0.13 -6.53
C PHE A 1081 43.53 -1.39 -5.79
N GLY A 1082 44.11 -1.66 -4.63
CA GLY A 1082 43.77 -2.82 -3.82
C GLY A 1082 44.54 -2.87 -2.52
N ASN A 1083 44.13 -3.77 -1.62
CA ASN A 1083 44.63 -3.82 -0.26
C ASN A 1083 45.50 -5.06 0.00
N SER A 1084 46.19 -5.58 -1.02
CA SER A 1084 47.04 -6.78 -0.92
C SER A 1084 46.32 -8.00 -0.32
N GLY A 1085 45.01 -8.12 -0.53
CA GLY A 1085 44.17 -9.24 -0.08
C GLY A 1085 43.67 -9.18 1.37
N GLN A 1086 44.14 -8.24 2.20
CA GLN A 1086 43.65 -8.06 3.58
C GLN A 1086 44.06 -6.71 4.18
N VAL A 1087 43.33 -6.28 5.20
CA VAL A 1087 43.68 -5.12 6.04
C VAL A 1087 43.73 -5.51 7.51
N ILE A 1088 44.54 -4.80 8.30
CA ILE A 1088 44.68 -5.05 9.74
C ILE A 1088 44.01 -3.92 10.51
N ALA A 1089 42.89 -4.21 11.15
CA ALA A 1089 42.19 -3.31 12.04
C ALA A 1089 42.98 -3.16 13.35
N ARG A 1090 43.35 -1.93 13.70
CA ARG A 1090 44.08 -1.58 14.92
C ARG A 1090 43.12 -0.97 15.96
N PRO A 1091 43.43 -0.98 17.27
CA PRO A 1091 42.62 -0.38 18.34
C PRO A 1091 42.66 1.16 18.32
N VAL A 1092 42.29 1.74 17.19
CA VAL A 1092 42.20 3.18 16.96
C VAL A 1092 40.73 3.46 16.65
N PRO A 1093 39.97 4.04 17.60
CA PRO A 1093 38.56 4.33 17.38
C PRO A 1093 38.34 5.26 16.19
N HIS A 1094 37.30 4.96 15.39
CA HIS A 1094 36.90 5.77 14.26
C HIS A 1094 35.38 5.68 14.06
N GLY A 1095 34.71 6.83 13.92
CA GLY A 1095 33.25 6.87 13.95
C GLY A 1095 32.69 6.27 15.25
N ASN A 1096 31.75 5.33 15.11
CA ASN A 1096 31.11 4.63 16.23
C ASN A 1096 31.82 3.32 16.64
N PHE A 1097 33.00 3.03 16.07
CA PHE A 1097 33.64 1.72 16.21
C PHE A 1097 34.98 1.78 16.97
N PRO A 1098 35.33 0.72 17.73
CA PRO A 1098 36.52 0.69 18.58
C PRO A 1098 37.84 0.47 17.82
N ALA A 1099 37.79 -0.14 16.64
CA ALA A 1099 38.94 -0.39 15.80
C ALA A 1099 38.80 0.32 14.44
N SER A 1100 39.91 0.47 13.71
CA SER A 1100 39.89 0.99 12.35
C SER A 1100 41.03 0.47 11.50
N ALA A 1101 40.85 0.51 10.18
CA ALA A 1101 41.87 0.22 9.18
C ALA A 1101 41.91 1.36 8.14
N SER A 1102 43.10 1.64 7.60
CA SER A 1102 43.26 2.45 6.38
C SER A 1102 43.14 1.53 5.18
N ILE A 1103 42.35 1.93 4.19
CA ILE A 1103 42.11 1.19 2.95
C ILE A 1103 42.38 2.07 1.73
N VAL A 1104 42.73 1.43 0.63
CA VAL A 1104 42.70 1.99 -0.72
C VAL A 1104 41.36 1.59 -1.35
N LEU A 1105 40.46 2.54 -1.55
CA LEU A 1105 39.15 2.35 -2.19
C LEU A 1105 39.25 2.73 -3.69
N PRO A 1106 39.11 1.78 -4.63
CA PRO A 1106 39.22 2.06 -6.06
C PRO A 1106 38.12 2.99 -6.59
N PRO A 1107 38.29 3.57 -7.79
CA PRO A 1107 37.26 4.40 -8.42
C PRO A 1107 36.13 3.54 -8.99
N LEU A 1108 34.87 3.97 -8.82
CA LEU A 1108 33.68 3.26 -9.32
C LEU A 1108 33.70 1.77 -8.97
N ALA A 1109 33.92 1.44 -7.70
CA ALA A 1109 34.16 0.07 -7.26
C ALA A 1109 33.60 -0.21 -5.86
N ALA A 1110 33.44 -1.48 -5.55
CA ALA A 1110 33.13 -1.98 -4.22
C ALA A 1110 34.23 -2.91 -3.71
N LEU A 1111 34.48 -2.82 -2.41
CA LEU A 1111 35.33 -3.72 -1.65
C LEU A 1111 34.51 -4.38 -0.56
N TRP A 1112 34.67 -5.69 -0.38
CA TRP A 1112 34.15 -6.41 0.77
C TRP A 1112 35.27 -7.04 1.59
N PHE A 1113 35.17 -6.92 2.90
CA PHE A 1113 36.11 -7.52 3.85
C PHE A 1113 35.38 -8.41 4.85
N VAL A 1114 35.87 -9.62 5.06
CA VAL A 1114 35.35 -10.55 6.08
C VAL A 1114 36.31 -10.60 7.25
N HIS A 1115 35.78 -10.51 8.47
CA HIS A 1115 36.60 -10.63 9.68
C HIS A 1115 37.16 -12.06 9.81
N ASP A 1116 38.46 -12.18 10.00
CA ASP A 1116 39.13 -13.44 10.33
C ASP A 1116 39.58 -13.42 11.80
N PRO A 1117 38.78 -13.99 12.73
CA PRO A 1117 39.11 -13.99 14.15
C PRO A 1117 40.33 -14.84 14.49
N HIS A 1118 40.85 -15.64 13.56
CA HIS A 1118 42.02 -16.50 13.72
C HIS A 1118 43.21 -16.06 12.85
N GLY A 1119 43.08 -14.97 12.11
CA GLY A 1119 44.12 -14.42 11.27
C GLY A 1119 45.33 -13.94 12.11
N PRO A 1120 46.57 -14.06 11.60
CA PRO A 1120 47.75 -13.62 12.32
C PRO A 1120 47.68 -12.12 12.60
N VAL A 1121 47.83 -11.72 13.86
CA VAL A 1121 48.08 -10.34 14.25
C VAL A 1121 49.57 -10.10 14.03
N ASP A 1122 49.99 -9.81 12.81
CA ASP A 1122 51.41 -9.55 12.56
C ASP A 1122 51.85 -8.26 13.28
N ASP A 1123 52.72 -8.45 14.27
CA ASP A 1123 53.61 -7.45 14.88
C ASP A 1123 54.68 -7.04 13.85
N LEU A 1124 54.27 -6.29 12.83
CA LEU A 1124 55.21 -5.51 12.02
C LEU A 1124 55.24 -4.09 12.61
N GLY A 1125 56.19 -3.89 13.52
CA GLY A 1125 56.54 -2.60 14.10
C GLY A 1125 57.33 -1.69 13.17
#